data_AF-A0A6N2DVR8-F1
#
_entry.id   AF-A0A6N2DVR8-F1
#
_cell.length_a   1.000
_cell.length_b   1.000
_cell.length_c   1.000
_cell.angle_alpha   90.00
_cell.angle_beta   90.00
_cell.angle_gamma   90.00
#
_symmetry.space_group_name_H-M   'P 1'
#
loop_
_entity.id
_entity.type
_entity.pdbx_description
1 polymer ?
#
loop_
_entity_poly.entity_id
_entity_poly.type
_entity_poly.pdbx_seq_one_letter_code
_entity_poly.pdbx_strand_id
1 'polypeptide(L)'
;MAILVAVGGAALGSAVGVGWQAGWLVGSVVGSLLFPAKGQNVTTEGPRLGDLAVSSSAYGASIPIGYGTLRMAGNMIWSSGIREQQNVTRTRSGGKGGGRSSQTSITYSYFASFALSFGEGPAEDVLRIWADGKLIYDKTGSSPDVAKPNLRFRFYPGNETQLPDPLIEAHLGAGRAPAHRGLCVIVFEDLALADYGNRIPNITAEITYRRAAEQPYQLIDFITEAEGGYFGSYQISDLAIDWRRGYGYFLRSNVDAAAAGIRRFSLRTMKEDRQARMTDVTSVTPNNFPSTLFCGEDGHLYMTVGSGNSRPIIRVEPNALKEVGRFGFTSTGLSNTTTRFVATSWLGMVSAYGPSGRVDFLLTGSLFDDIGLLRADTMGYVWGAGQTVTEPRVRGVIGGMVGEGFGDGWLLGSGTSTNHGSLGLYRIRVSALAQYDSLTAQSLGVTFEKLATFSPAEIEAGATGFYSSAGGLTYDATDDSVIFQVRMSNGGSAGTIYTIKWRADAGIVWQTAVPSQINYEGPFFGQSRLKGQRWTLMRSTRVVQLDTATGAIVLNELWPNAVSEQGAQVYDAVTDTHLVRGTNGWARLFLNRGGGEGEALSAIVADLCARAGLGLADIDVAELTPSVPGYVIGRQTTVRGAIEPLAQAYFFDAAESDDTLRFRTRGRAPAATIGAELLVPLDERTGESWRERRTQEVELPERVAVVYMDRDADYQQGTQSEKRASLPLATMHSRNQASLELALAIDATTAKRIAAKTLYSAWIERSAYEAELPPDWLRLDPTDVVDVIFATGSAFRTRITRLDVGADFSLALKGVSETAATYLSTVAADGGSGLPPQVIGAEAATRLILPDLPLLRDVDDAGGAGSRAYYLMAGFGSPGWPGAALYRSADGSAWAQVGRALSEAAWGATANALGSPPSPFGTDEENGLTVFMTTGGDRLESVTQEALVNGANAALILKANGEPEIIQFRDVTLNPDGSSSLRGLLRGRRGTDIFVDGHAAGELFVLLDPDDVETLVVSLGDLGLARSWRAVGFGTLFEDAETIVQSHSGRDLKPYAPWNVRAVKSGSPENITLSWVRRTRIGGELKDGTGTVPLGEASEAYEVDILDGPGGAVLRTLASTSPSAVYANADILVDFGAVPASLSIAVYQLSAVAGRGFPRAVTLEVT
;
A
#
# COMPACT_ATOMS: atom_id res chain seq x y z
N MET A 1 -7.25 39.56 46.12
CA MET A 1 -8.00 39.58 47.39
C MET A 1 -8.98 38.41 47.40
N ALA A 2 -8.99 37.66 48.51
CA ALA A 2 -9.97 36.65 49.01
C ALA A 2 -10.45 35.53 48.05
N ILE A 3 -9.93 34.30 48.07
CA ILE A 3 -10.06 33.17 49.05
C ILE A 3 -11.37 32.38 48.90
N LEU A 4 -11.29 31.12 48.43
CA LEU A 4 -11.59 29.91 49.23
C LEU A 4 -11.03 28.63 48.58
N VAL A 5 -10.46 27.78 49.43
CA VAL A 5 -9.66 26.57 49.17
C VAL A 5 -10.33 25.38 49.87
N ALA A 6 -10.25 24.20 49.22
CA ALA A 6 -10.34 22.81 49.76
C ALA A 6 -11.72 22.35 50.33
N VAL A 7 -12.12 21.07 50.27
CA VAL A 7 -11.43 19.80 50.61
C VAL A 7 -12.17 18.59 49.98
N GLY A 8 -11.41 17.56 49.53
CA GLY A 8 -11.76 16.13 49.59
C GLY A 8 -12.37 15.49 48.32
N GLY A 9 -11.81 14.45 47.70
CA GLY A 9 -10.73 13.57 48.12
C GLY A 9 -10.17 12.72 46.96
N ALA A 10 -8.95 12.22 47.19
CA ALA A 10 -8.24 11.28 46.34
C ALA A 10 -8.70 9.84 46.64
N ALA A 11 -9.11 9.10 45.61
CA ALA A 11 -8.91 7.66 45.44
C ALA A 11 -9.56 7.20 44.12
N LEU A 12 -8.83 6.39 43.34
CA LEU A 12 -9.22 5.68 42.11
C LEU A 12 -9.05 6.46 40.79
N GLY A 13 -7.84 6.39 40.23
CA GLY A 13 -7.51 6.88 38.89
C GLY A 13 -6.18 6.32 38.38
N SER A 14 -5.94 5.03 38.58
CA SER A 14 -4.79 4.29 38.03
C SER A 14 -5.30 3.06 37.29
N ALA A 15 -6.01 3.29 36.18
CA ALA A 15 -6.28 2.34 35.08
C ALA A 15 -7.42 2.91 34.22
N VAL A 16 -7.14 3.87 33.33
CA VAL A 16 -7.64 3.94 31.94
C VAL A 16 -6.84 5.07 31.27
N GLY A 17 -6.02 4.73 30.28
CA GLY A 17 -5.43 5.72 29.37
C GLY A 17 -6.51 6.20 28.40
N VAL A 18 -7.19 7.30 28.73
CA VAL A 18 -8.10 8.00 27.81
C VAL A 18 -7.43 9.31 27.42
N GLY A 19 -7.01 9.39 26.15
CA GLY A 19 -6.56 10.62 25.53
C GLY A 19 -7.65 11.70 25.56
N TRP A 20 -7.20 12.94 25.51
CA TRP A 20 -7.86 14.25 25.59
C TRP A 20 -9.00 14.53 24.57
N GLN A 21 -9.70 13.52 24.07
CA GLN A 21 -10.81 13.65 23.12
C GLN A 21 -12.16 13.08 23.61
N ALA A 22 -12.25 12.49 24.81
CA ALA A 22 -13.47 11.83 25.31
C ALA A 22 -14.46 12.74 26.09
N GLY A 23 -14.52 14.04 25.79
CA GLY A 23 -15.34 15.01 26.54
C GLY A 23 -16.61 15.53 25.86
N TRP A 24 -16.94 15.10 24.64
CA TRP A 24 -17.98 15.77 23.84
C TRP A 24 -19.02 14.83 23.20
N LEU A 25 -19.70 14.02 24.03
CA LEU A 25 -20.84 13.21 23.59
C LEU A 25 -22.10 13.30 24.47
N VAL A 26 -22.15 14.18 25.49
CA VAL A 26 -23.31 14.24 26.41
C VAL A 26 -24.00 15.63 26.46
N GLY A 27 -23.57 16.62 25.67
CA GLY A 27 -24.01 18.01 25.82
C GLY A 27 -25.14 18.53 24.91
N SER A 28 -25.47 17.87 23.79
CA SER A 28 -26.26 18.53 22.72
C SER A 28 -27.52 17.80 22.24
N VAL A 29 -27.87 16.64 22.81
CA VAL A 29 -29.06 15.87 22.37
C VAL A 29 -30.32 16.14 23.21
N VAL A 30 -30.22 16.84 24.35
CA VAL A 30 -31.37 17.05 25.26
C VAL A 30 -32.07 18.42 25.08
N GLY A 31 -31.45 19.39 24.41
CA GLY A 31 -32.00 20.75 24.25
C GLY A 31 -32.96 20.96 23.07
N SER A 32 -32.87 20.14 22.01
CA SER A 32 -33.61 20.36 20.75
C SER A 32 -34.92 19.58 20.63
N LEU A 33 -35.18 18.64 21.55
CA LEU A 33 -36.46 17.91 21.63
C LEU A 33 -37.54 18.63 22.45
N LEU A 34 -37.18 19.68 23.21
CA LEU A 34 -38.11 20.39 24.11
C LEU A 34 -38.63 21.74 23.58
N PHE A 35 -37.97 22.36 22.58
CA PHE A 35 -38.46 23.61 21.96
C PHE A 35 -38.09 23.67 20.46
N PRO A 36 -39.01 23.42 19.51
CA PRO A 36 -38.71 23.59 18.09
C PRO A 36 -38.70 25.07 17.72
N ALA A 37 -37.51 25.66 17.60
CA ALA A 37 -37.35 26.99 17.00
C ALA A 37 -37.58 26.91 15.48
N LYS A 38 -38.62 27.59 14.99
CA LYS A 38 -38.93 27.72 13.57
C LYS A 38 -37.77 28.39 12.80
N GLY A 39 -37.28 27.73 11.75
CA GLY A 39 -36.73 28.38 10.56
C GLY A 39 -35.32 28.96 10.64
N GLN A 40 -34.41 28.42 11.46
CA GLN A 40 -33.01 28.85 11.45
C GLN A 40 -32.11 27.92 10.61
N ASN A 41 -31.25 28.51 9.79
CA ASN A 41 -30.10 27.85 9.20
C ASN A 41 -29.10 27.58 10.33
N VAL A 42 -28.80 26.30 10.59
CA VAL A 42 -27.84 25.91 11.63
C VAL A 42 -26.53 25.55 10.95
N THR A 43 -25.54 26.43 11.13
CA THR A 43 -24.13 26.16 10.80
C THR A 43 -23.47 25.60 12.04
N THR A 44 -22.90 24.39 11.94
CA THR A 44 -22.19 23.76 13.06
C THR A 44 -20.72 23.70 12.65
N GLU A 45 -19.88 24.52 13.26
CA GLU A 45 -18.42 24.57 13.02
C GLU A 45 -17.69 23.69 14.03
N GLY A 46 -16.74 22.88 13.56
CA GLY A 46 -15.82 22.14 14.44
C GLY A 46 -14.79 23.05 15.13
N PRO A 47 -14.02 22.54 16.11
CA PRO A 47 -12.97 23.30 16.78
C PRO A 47 -11.90 23.76 15.79
N ARG A 48 -11.59 25.06 15.76
CA ARG A 48 -10.52 25.67 14.96
C ARG A 48 -9.27 25.86 15.80
N LEU A 49 -8.08 25.78 15.19
CA LEU A 49 -6.85 26.22 15.87
C LEU A 49 -6.90 27.74 16.11
N GLY A 50 -6.71 28.15 17.36
CA GLY A 50 -6.70 29.55 17.76
C GLY A 50 -5.37 30.28 17.54
N ASP A 51 -4.29 29.54 17.23
CA ASP A 51 -2.96 30.11 17.01
C ASP A 51 -2.27 29.40 15.83
N LEU A 52 -1.95 30.18 14.78
CA LEU A 52 -1.29 29.74 13.53
C LEU A 52 0.21 30.12 13.53
N ALA A 53 0.81 30.38 14.69
CA ALA A 53 2.21 30.75 14.78
C ALA A 53 3.14 29.60 14.33
N VAL A 54 4.06 29.93 13.42
CA VAL A 54 5.10 29.05 12.87
C VAL A 54 6.32 29.10 13.81
N SER A 55 6.79 27.96 14.33
CA SER A 55 8.07 27.91 15.06
C SER A 55 8.99 26.81 14.56
N SER A 56 10.20 27.20 14.11
CA SER A 56 11.47 26.45 14.23
C SER A 56 12.65 27.10 13.48
N SER A 57 12.57 28.38 13.06
CA SER A 57 13.75 29.05 12.49
C SER A 57 14.67 29.53 13.60
N ALA A 58 15.91 29.05 13.62
CA ALA A 58 16.96 29.58 14.48
C ALA A 58 17.89 30.47 13.64
N TYR A 59 17.73 31.79 13.74
CA TYR A 59 18.71 32.73 13.21
C TYR A 59 20.03 32.61 13.98
N GLY A 60 21.15 32.48 13.27
CA GLY A 60 22.48 32.32 13.87
C GLY A 60 22.94 30.87 14.08
N ALA A 61 22.16 29.88 13.67
CA ALA A 61 22.63 28.48 13.60
C ALA A 61 23.74 28.35 12.53
N SER A 62 24.79 27.57 12.83
CA SER A 62 25.84 27.25 11.86
C SER A 62 25.31 26.39 10.72
N ILE A 63 25.84 26.58 9.51
CA ILE A 63 25.58 25.70 8.37
C ILE A 63 26.39 24.41 8.59
N PRO A 64 25.73 23.25 8.77
CA PRO A 64 26.45 22.00 8.95
C PRO A 64 27.13 21.56 7.66
N ILE A 65 28.32 20.97 7.80
CA ILE A 65 29.07 20.32 6.71
C ILE A 65 28.97 18.81 6.92
N GLY A 66 28.54 18.09 5.88
CA GLY A 66 28.39 16.63 5.92
C GLY A 66 29.31 15.94 4.91
N TYR A 67 29.83 14.78 5.29
CA TYR A 67 30.54 13.85 4.40
C TYR A 67 29.91 12.47 4.49
N GLY A 68 29.88 11.74 3.37
CA GLY A 68 29.22 10.43 3.29
C GLY A 68 27.70 10.55 3.42
N THR A 69 27.09 9.70 4.26
CA THR A 69 25.63 9.61 4.43
C THR A 69 25.22 9.84 5.88
N LEU A 70 24.31 10.79 6.10
CA LEU A 70 23.98 11.30 7.43
C LEU A 70 22.52 11.70 7.55
N ARG A 71 21.92 11.48 8.73
CA ARG A 71 20.64 12.08 9.11
C ARG A 71 20.85 13.47 9.71
N MET A 72 20.23 14.47 9.10
CA MET A 72 20.36 15.88 9.46
C MET A 72 18.99 16.50 9.76
N ALA A 73 18.95 17.45 10.69
CA ALA A 73 17.74 18.22 11.00
C ALA A 73 17.66 19.46 10.10
N GLY A 74 16.48 19.73 9.55
CA GLY A 74 16.25 20.89 8.69
C GLY A 74 16.07 22.17 9.51
N ASN A 75 16.70 23.27 9.08
CA ASN A 75 16.43 24.61 9.60
C ASN A 75 15.49 25.38 8.66
N MET A 76 14.44 26.00 9.21
CA MET A 76 13.40 26.67 8.43
C MET A 76 13.92 27.95 7.78
N ILE A 77 13.82 28.04 6.44
CA ILE A 77 14.25 29.20 5.65
C ILE A 77 13.08 29.93 4.97
N TRP A 78 11.94 29.26 4.78
CA TRP A 78 10.73 29.87 4.20
C TRP A 78 9.47 29.09 4.60
N SER A 79 8.33 29.77 4.76
CA SER A 79 7.01 29.15 4.90
C SER A 79 5.92 30.07 4.35
N SER A 80 4.88 29.50 3.76
CA SER A 80 3.66 30.22 3.37
C SER A 80 2.66 30.40 4.53
N GLY A 81 2.96 29.87 5.72
CA GLY A 81 2.01 29.72 6.82
C GLY A 81 1.10 28.48 6.65
N ILE A 82 0.26 28.22 7.65
CA ILE A 82 -0.70 27.10 7.63
C ILE A 82 -1.93 27.54 6.83
N ARG A 83 -2.26 26.76 5.79
CA ARG A 83 -3.50 26.89 5.01
C ARG A 83 -4.59 26.05 5.68
N GLU A 84 -5.66 26.70 6.11
CA GLU A 84 -6.90 26.03 6.51
C GLU A 84 -7.73 25.74 5.26
N GLN A 85 -8.04 24.48 5.00
CA GLN A 85 -9.02 24.05 4.00
C GLN A 85 -10.34 23.73 4.69
N GLN A 86 -11.36 24.51 4.34
CA GLN A 86 -12.71 24.34 4.85
C GLN A 86 -13.44 23.29 4.01
N ASN A 87 -13.77 22.14 4.59
CA ASN A 87 -14.60 21.13 3.97
C ASN A 87 -16.06 21.43 4.33
N VAL A 88 -16.75 22.12 3.42
CA VAL A 88 -18.14 22.56 3.62
C VAL A 88 -19.09 21.54 3.02
N THR A 89 -19.83 20.84 3.88
CA THR A 89 -20.95 20.00 3.46
C THR A 89 -22.25 20.77 3.65
N ARG A 90 -22.98 21.03 2.56
CA ARG A 90 -24.30 21.67 2.59
C ARG A 90 -25.39 20.61 2.41
N THR A 91 -26.13 20.32 3.46
CA THR A 91 -27.34 19.49 3.39
C THR A 91 -28.55 20.39 3.16
N ARG A 92 -29.27 20.14 2.06
CA ARG A 92 -30.60 20.70 1.79
C ARG A 92 -31.63 19.63 2.11
N SER A 93 -32.42 19.80 3.17
CA SER A 93 -33.63 19.00 3.37
C SER A 93 -34.85 19.79 2.88
N GLY A 94 -35.64 19.17 2.02
CA GLY A 94 -36.86 19.75 1.47
C GLY A 94 -37.97 18.71 1.47
N GLY A 95 -38.89 18.82 2.43
CA GLY A 95 -40.19 18.16 2.39
C GLY A 95 -41.26 19.11 1.88
N LYS A 96 -42.24 18.62 1.11
CA LYS A 96 -43.42 19.40 0.72
C LYS A 96 -44.21 19.78 1.99
N GLY A 97 -44.20 21.07 2.35
CA GLY A 97 -45.12 21.64 3.34
C GLY A 97 -44.50 22.38 4.54
N GLY A 98 -43.18 22.37 4.72
CA GLY A 98 -42.50 23.06 5.84
C GLY A 98 -41.28 23.85 5.37
N GLY A 99 -41.05 25.02 5.97
CA GLY A 99 -40.02 25.98 5.56
C GLY A 99 -38.61 25.39 5.38
N ARG A 100 -37.89 25.95 4.41
CA ARG A 100 -36.55 25.58 3.94
C ARG A 100 -35.52 25.69 5.07
N SER A 101 -34.90 24.60 5.49
CA SER A 101 -33.76 24.60 6.42
C SER A 101 -32.53 24.00 5.75
N SER A 102 -31.40 24.73 5.74
CA SER A 102 -30.10 24.17 5.37
C SER A 102 -29.28 23.88 6.61
N GLN A 103 -28.70 22.68 6.69
CA GLN A 103 -27.67 22.36 7.68
C GLN A 103 -26.32 22.42 6.95
N THR A 104 -25.39 23.22 7.47
CA THR A 104 -24.03 23.29 6.93
C THR A 104 -23.08 22.72 7.97
N SER A 105 -22.45 21.59 7.67
CA SER A 105 -21.38 21.01 8.47
C SER A 105 -20.04 21.47 7.90
N ILE A 106 -19.17 22.00 8.75
CA ILE A 106 -17.86 22.50 8.36
C ILE A 106 -16.80 21.72 9.14
N THR A 107 -15.97 20.94 8.44
CA THR A 107 -14.75 20.34 8.99
C THR A 107 -13.52 21.06 8.43
N TYR A 108 -12.42 21.07 9.17
CA TYR A 108 -11.19 21.78 8.82
C TYR A 108 -10.03 20.81 8.61
N SER A 109 -9.36 20.91 7.47
CA SER A 109 -8.08 20.24 7.21
C SER A 109 -6.97 21.28 7.13
N TYR A 110 -5.81 20.98 7.70
CA TYR A 110 -4.69 21.92 7.77
C TYR A 110 -3.52 21.43 6.93
N PHE A 111 -2.97 22.32 6.11
CA PHE A 111 -1.83 22.06 5.22
C PHE A 111 -0.77 23.14 5.40
N ALA A 112 0.49 22.83 5.12
CA ALA A 112 1.54 23.86 5.09
C ALA A 112 2.52 23.62 3.94
N SER A 113 2.92 24.72 3.30
CA SER A 113 4.07 24.75 2.38
C SER A 113 5.24 25.47 3.05
N PHE A 114 6.41 24.85 3.03
CA PHE A 114 7.59 25.35 3.72
C PHE A 114 8.89 24.77 3.16
N ALA A 115 10.01 25.45 3.41
CA ALA A 115 11.33 25.05 2.94
C ALA A 115 12.33 25.02 4.09
N LEU A 116 13.16 23.98 4.08
CA LEU A 116 14.16 23.70 5.10
C LEU A 116 15.54 23.55 4.44
N SER A 117 16.56 24.14 5.05
CA SER A 117 17.96 23.90 4.70
C SER A 117 18.56 22.83 5.62
N PHE A 118 19.31 21.90 5.04
CA PHE A 118 19.92 20.78 5.77
C PHE A 118 21.44 20.87 5.90
N GLY A 119 22.09 21.81 5.20
CA GLY A 119 23.54 21.97 5.25
C GLY A 119 24.11 22.52 3.96
N GLU A 120 25.44 22.57 3.94
CA GLU A 120 26.23 22.87 2.74
C GLU A 120 26.03 21.78 1.68
N GLY A 121 25.89 22.19 0.42
CA GLY A 121 25.92 21.31 -0.75
C GLY A 121 27.24 21.41 -1.54
N PRO A 122 27.39 20.69 -2.66
CA PRO A 122 26.36 19.86 -3.28
C PRO A 122 26.22 18.50 -2.59
N ALA A 123 25.01 18.14 -2.18
CA ALA A 123 24.66 16.76 -1.88
C ALA A 123 24.22 16.05 -3.17
N GLU A 124 24.37 14.73 -3.22
CA GLU A 124 23.95 13.96 -4.39
C GLU A 124 22.48 13.56 -4.30
N ASP A 125 21.97 13.21 -3.11
CA ASP A 125 20.59 12.78 -2.96
C ASP A 125 20.02 12.82 -1.53
N VAL A 126 18.69 12.76 -1.41
CA VAL A 126 17.96 12.57 -0.14
C VAL A 126 17.35 11.16 -0.06
N LEU A 127 17.84 10.31 0.84
CA LEU A 127 17.46 8.90 0.92
C LEU A 127 16.15 8.65 1.69
N ARG A 128 16.02 9.26 2.87
CA ARG A 128 14.87 9.09 3.77
C ARG A 128 14.46 10.43 4.41
N ILE A 129 13.18 10.61 4.72
CA ILE A 129 12.66 11.79 5.42
C ILE A 129 11.72 11.35 6.54
N TRP A 130 11.90 11.94 7.73
CA TRP A 130 11.03 11.76 8.88
C TRP A 130 10.39 13.09 9.30
N ALA A 131 9.12 13.03 9.71
CA ALA A 131 8.38 14.11 10.33
C ALA A 131 8.02 13.74 11.78
N ASP A 132 8.50 14.52 12.75
CA ASP A 132 8.42 14.22 14.20
C ASP A 132 8.86 12.78 14.54
N GLY A 133 9.89 12.29 13.84
CA GLY A 133 10.42 10.94 14.00
C GLY A 133 9.64 9.82 13.31
N LYS A 134 8.54 10.12 12.60
CA LYS A 134 7.81 9.17 11.75
C LYS A 134 8.33 9.23 10.31
N LEU A 135 8.70 8.09 9.72
CA LEU A 135 9.14 7.98 8.34
C LEU A 135 8.00 8.35 7.37
N ILE A 136 8.26 9.29 6.46
CA ILE A 136 7.29 9.77 5.45
C ILE A 136 7.81 9.63 4.02
N TYR A 137 9.12 9.42 3.85
CA TYR A 137 9.75 9.13 2.56
C TYR A 137 10.94 8.20 2.75
N ASP A 138 11.07 7.21 1.89
CA ASP A 138 12.14 6.22 1.88
C ASP A 138 12.37 5.69 0.47
N LYS A 139 13.50 6.08 -0.14
CA LYS A 139 13.94 5.55 -1.43
C LYS A 139 15.09 4.55 -1.32
N THR A 140 15.33 4.03 -0.12
CA THR A 140 16.30 2.97 0.12
C THR A 140 15.65 1.60 -0.03
N GLY A 141 16.43 0.60 -0.41
CA GLY A 141 16.01 -0.81 -0.41
C GLY A 141 14.81 -1.13 -1.31
N SER A 142 14.04 -2.13 -0.87
CA SER A 142 12.97 -2.78 -1.65
C SER A 142 11.56 -2.48 -1.11
N SER A 143 11.36 -1.33 -0.45
CA SER A 143 10.02 -0.92 -0.03
C SER A 143 9.18 -0.53 -1.26
N PRO A 144 7.95 -1.07 -1.40
CA PRO A 144 7.05 -0.66 -2.46
C PRO A 144 6.52 0.77 -2.22
N ASP A 145 6.38 1.19 -0.97
CA ASP A 145 5.88 2.51 -0.62
C ASP A 145 7.07 3.42 -0.31
N VAL A 146 7.37 4.33 -1.23
CA VAL A 146 8.50 5.27 -1.14
C VAL A 146 8.12 6.55 -0.43
N ALA A 147 6.86 6.97 -0.53
CA ALA A 147 6.39 8.22 0.00
C ALA A 147 5.03 8.02 0.63
N LYS A 148 4.76 8.77 1.69
CA LYS A 148 3.43 8.88 2.24
C LYS A 148 2.47 9.38 1.15
N PRO A 149 1.21 8.91 1.11
CA PRO A 149 0.26 9.36 0.13
C PRO A 149 0.13 10.88 0.08
N ASN A 150 0.06 11.45 -1.13
CA ASN A 150 -0.02 12.89 -1.39
C ASN A 150 1.17 13.72 -0.88
N LEU A 151 2.28 13.11 -0.44
CA LEU A 151 3.50 13.85 -0.08
C LEU A 151 4.10 14.49 -1.34
N ARG A 152 4.17 15.82 -1.36
CA ARG A 152 4.82 16.58 -2.43
C ARG A 152 6.01 17.33 -1.84
N PHE A 153 7.20 17.03 -2.37
CA PHE A 153 8.39 17.79 -2.05
C PHE A 153 9.33 17.88 -3.25
N ARG A 154 10.23 18.87 -3.22
CA ARG A 154 11.33 19.03 -4.17
C ARG A 154 12.64 19.09 -3.39
N PHE A 155 13.61 18.29 -3.82
CA PHE A 155 14.97 18.33 -3.29
C PHE A 155 15.87 19.16 -4.19
N TYR A 156 16.61 20.05 -3.57
CA TYR A 156 17.56 20.95 -4.18
C TYR A 156 18.95 20.61 -3.62
N PRO A 157 19.86 20.04 -4.42
CA PRO A 157 21.14 19.52 -3.93
C PRO A 157 22.12 20.61 -3.48
N GLY A 158 21.85 21.89 -3.78
CA GLY A 158 22.72 23.00 -3.36
C GLY A 158 23.84 23.33 -4.33
N ASN A 159 23.71 22.96 -5.62
CA ASN A 159 24.65 23.38 -6.65
C ASN A 159 24.71 24.91 -6.81
N GLU A 160 25.87 25.45 -7.15
CA GLU A 160 26.05 26.89 -7.44
C GLU A 160 25.22 27.38 -8.66
N THR A 161 24.82 26.47 -9.54
CA THR A 161 23.99 26.75 -10.72
C THR A 161 22.49 26.68 -10.45
N GLN A 162 22.08 26.36 -9.22
CA GLN A 162 20.68 26.16 -8.86
C GLN A 162 19.84 27.44 -9.06
N LEU A 163 18.59 27.24 -9.49
CA LEU A 163 17.58 28.28 -9.69
C LEU A 163 16.58 28.34 -8.52
N PRO A 164 15.87 29.46 -8.32
CA PRO A 164 14.82 29.57 -7.31
C PRO A 164 13.72 28.51 -7.47
N ASP A 165 13.13 28.08 -6.36
CA ASP A 165 11.98 27.18 -6.39
C ASP A 165 10.72 27.89 -6.94
N PRO A 166 9.99 27.30 -7.90
CA PRO A 166 8.82 27.92 -8.51
C PRO A 166 7.67 28.24 -7.54
N LEU A 167 7.45 27.44 -6.49
CA LEU A 167 6.40 27.68 -5.49
C LEU A 167 6.79 28.86 -4.59
N ILE A 168 8.05 28.93 -4.17
CA ILE A 168 8.58 30.05 -3.41
C ILE A 168 8.52 31.34 -4.25
N GLU A 169 8.91 31.25 -5.52
CA GLU A 169 8.85 32.38 -6.46
C GLU A 169 7.42 32.84 -6.73
N ALA A 170 6.46 31.91 -6.87
CA ALA A 170 5.05 32.24 -7.00
C ALA A 170 4.52 32.96 -5.74
N HIS A 171 4.97 32.57 -4.54
CA HIS A 171 4.55 33.20 -3.29
C HIS A 171 5.18 34.59 -3.06
N LEU A 172 6.48 34.76 -3.37
CA LEU A 172 7.22 36.01 -3.12
C LEU A 172 7.18 37.00 -4.28
N GLY A 173 6.83 36.54 -5.49
CA GLY A 173 6.89 37.28 -6.75
C GLY A 173 8.15 36.98 -7.57
N ALA A 174 8.01 37.01 -8.89
CA ALA A 174 9.09 36.72 -9.84
C ALA A 174 10.35 37.54 -9.56
N GLY A 175 11.52 36.87 -9.52
CA GLY A 175 12.82 37.48 -9.25
C GLY A 175 13.07 37.89 -7.79
N ARG A 176 12.13 37.62 -6.86
CA ARG A 176 12.27 37.95 -5.43
C ARG A 176 12.60 36.75 -4.56
N ALA A 177 12.49 35.53 -5.09
CA ALA A 177 12.85 34.32 -4.38
C ALA A 177 14.36 34.06 -4.44
N PRO A 178 15.04 33.84 -3.29
CA PRO A 178 16.43 33.41 -3.28
C PRO A 178 16.56 31.98 -3.84
N ALA A 179 17.62 31.73 -4.60
CA ALA A 179 17.95 30.40 -5.12
C ALA A 179 18.62 29.46 -4.10
N HIS A 180 19.04 30.02 -2.95
CA HIS A 180 19.76 29.31 -1.89
C HIS A 180 20.92 28.43 -2.42
N ARG A 181 21.74 28.99 -3.32
CA ARG A 181 22.93 28.32 -3.88
C ARG A 181 23.90 27.93 -2.77
N GLY A 182 24.57 26.80 -2.94
CA GLY A 182 25.47 26.24 -1.93
C GLY A 182 24.76 25.54 -0.76
N LEU A 183 23.42 25.56 -0.70
CA LEU A 183 22.65 24.93 0.38
C LEU A 183 21.76 23.79 -0.13
N CYS A 184 21.82 22.66 0.58
CA CYS A 184 20.88 21.57 0.41
C CYS A 184 19.51 22.00 0.97
N VAL A 185 18.47 22.05 0.13
CA VAL A 185 17.13 22.51 0.50
C VAL A 185 16.08 21.47 0.14
N ILE A 186 15.10 21.27 1.03
CA ILE A 186 13.87 20.54 0.71
C ILE A 186 12.69 21.50 0.82
N VAL A 187 11.89 21.59 -0.23
CA VAL A 187 10.65 22.36 -0.28
C VAL A 187 9.47 21.40 -0.21
N PHE A 188 8.65 21.50 0.82
CA PHE A 188 7.38 20.78 0.95
C PHE A 188 6.23 21.64 0.43
N GLU A 189 5.32 21.03 -0.29
CA GLU A 189 4.13 21.66 -0.84
C GLU A 189 2.87 21.00 -0.27
N ASP A 190 2.01 21.80 0.36
CA ASP A 190 0.74 21.37 0.96
C ASP A 190 0.85 20.09 1.81
N LEU A 191 1.84 20.01 2.70
CA LEU A 191 1.97 18.88 3.62
C LEU A 191 0.77 18.83 4.58
N ALA A 192 0.03 17.72 4.59
CA ALA A 192 -1.11 17.53 5.49
C ALA A 192 -0.66 17.41 6.96
N LEU A 193 -1.27 18.22 7.85
CA LEU A 193 -0.84 18.37 9.24
C LEU A 193 -1.64 17.55 10.26
N ALA A 194 -2.67 16.82 9.82
CA ALA A 194 -3.57 16.06 10.70
C ALA A 194 -2.81 15.09 11.63
N ASP A 195 -1.79 14.41 11.10
CA ASP A 195 -1.02 13.40 11.83
C ASP A 195 0.03 13.98 12.80
N TYR A 196 0.18 15.30 12.78
CA TYR A 196 1.20 16.06 13.52
C TYR A 196 0.56 17.08 14.46
N GLY A 197 -0.69 16.85 14.87
CA GLY A 197 -1.41 17.75 15.78
C GLY A 197 -1.71 19.12 15.17
N ASN A 198 -1.86 19.18 13.83
CA ASN A 198 -2.13 20.39 13.06
C ASN A 198 -1.06 21.49 13.19
N ARG A 199 0.20 21.10 13.44
CA ARG A 199 1.37 21.99 13.37
C ARG A 199 2.37 21.48 12.33
N ILE A 200 3.26 22.37 11.89
CA ILE A 200 4.41 21.97 11.07
C ILE A 200 5.30 21.03 11.91
N PRO A 201 5.56 19.80 11.44
CA PRO A 201 6.40 18.84 12.16
C PRO A 201 7.89 19.22 12.07
N ASN A 202 8.69 18.73 13.03
CA ASN A 202 10.14 18.78 12.89
C ASN A 202 10.57 17.78 11.82
N ILE A 203 11.33 18.24 10.82
CA ILE A 203 11.78 17.39 9.73
C ILE A 203 13.25 17.05 9.90
N THR A 204 13.55 15.77 9.83
CA THR A 204 14.91 15.25 9.67
C THR A 204 14.99 14.46 8.37
N ALA A 205 16.10 14.53 7.65
CA ALA A 205 16.31 13.81 6.41
C ALA A 205 17.67 13.12 6.41
N GLU A 206 17.75 11.93 5.83
CA GLU A 206 19.00 11.26 5.51
C GLU A 206 19.47 11.76 4.15
N ILE A 207 20.60 12.44 4.13
CA ILE A 207 21.20 13.03 2.95
C ILE A 207 22.51 12.30 2.67
N THR A 208 22.72 11.95 1.41
CA THR A 208 23.97 11.40 0.93
C THR A 208 24.72 12.40 0.07
N TYR A 209 25.99 12.56 0.37
CA TYR A 209 26.97 13.29 -0.43
C TYR A 209 27.71 12.36 -1.39
N ARG A 210 27.45 11.05 -1.31
CA ARG A 210 28.01 10.02 -2.19
C ARG A 210 26.97 8.93 -2.41
N ARG A 211 26.23 9.02 -3.50
CA ARG A 211 25.15 8.11 -3.84
C ARG A 211 25.72 6.79 -4.36
N ALA A 212 25.27 5.69 -3.76
CA ALA A 212 25.32 4.39 -4.39
C ALA A 212 24.14 4.26 -5.35
N ALA A 213 24.43 3.99 -6.63
CA ALA A 213 23.40 3.49 -7.54
C ALA A 213 23.04 2.06 -7.12
N GLU A 214 21.85 1.91 -6.53
CA GLU A 214 21.32 0.61 -6.18
C GLU A 214 20.27 0.19 -7.22
N GLN A 215 20.27 -1.09 -7.55
CA GLN A 215 19.27 -1.70 -8.43
C GLN A 215 18.51 -2.78 -7.66
N PRO A 216 17.83 -2.39 -6.56
CA PRO A 216 17.14 -3.37 -5.73
C PRO A 216 16.02 -4.00 -6.54
N TYR A 217 15.95 -5.32 -6.43
CA TYR A 217 14.87 -6.11 -6.99
C TYR A 217 14.45 -7.17 -5.99
N GLN A 218 13.18 -7.53 -6.06
CA GLN A 218 12.61 -8.59 -5.24
C GLN A 218 12.03 -9.66 -6.15
N LEU A 219 12.49 -10.90 -5.96
CA LEU A 219 11.93 -12.06 -6.65
C LEU A 219 10.62 -12.49 -5.99
N ILE A 220 9.72 -13.05 -6.81
CA ILE A 220 8.53 -13.70 -6.29
C ILE A 220 8.90 -15.02 -5.61
N ASP A 221 8.40 -15.18 -4.40
CA ASP A 221 8.46 -16.41 -3.60
C ASP A 221 7.23 -17.27 -3.93
N PHE A 222 7.42 -18.31 -4.76
CA PHE A 222 6.33 -19.19 -5.21
C PHE A 222 6.19 -20.40 -4.29
N ILE A 223 4.94 -20.80 -4.03
CA ILE A 223 4.64 -22.06 -3.32
C ILE A 223 5.01 -23.23 -4.25
N THR A 224 5.91 -24.07 -3.78
CA THR A 224 6.44 -25.22 -4.52
C THR A 224 5.59 -26.48 -4.30
N GLU A 225 5.73 -27.49 -5.17
CA GLU A 225 5.08 -28.79 -4.99
C GLU A 225 5.55 -29.50 -3.70
N ALA A 226 6.78 -29.26 -3.25
CA ALA A 226 7.31 -29.78 -1.99
C ALA A 226 6.64 -29.15 -0.75
N GLU A 227 6.14 -27.92 -0.88
CA GLU A 227 5.40 -27.19 0.15
C GLU A 227 3.88 -27.45 0.07
N GLY A 228 3.43 -28.36 -0.81
CA GLY A 228 2.02 -28.68 -1.00
C GLY A 228 1.32 -27.88 -2.10
N GLY A 229 2.07 -27.10 -2.90
CA GLY A 229 1.56 -26.44 -4.10
C GLY A 229 1.20 -27.42 -5.22
N TYR A 230 0.36 -26.99 -6.15
CA TYR A 230 -0.08 -27.78 -7.31
C TYR A 230 0.87 -27.70 -8.51
N PHE A 231 1.84 -26.78 -8.49
CA PHE A 231 2.51 -26.34 -9.70
C PHE A 231 4.04 -26.18 -9.54
N GLY A 232 4.84 -26.99 -10.26
CA GLY A 232 6.31 -27.03 -10.10
C GLY A 232 7.18 -26.09 -10.96
N SER A 233 6.63 -25.29 -11.87
CA SER A 233 7.42 -24.35 -12.70
C SER A 233 7.20 -22.89 -12.31
N TYR A 234 8.25 -22.07 -12.41
CA TYR A 234 8.18 -20.62 -12.43
C TYR A 234 7.38 -20.23 -13.69
N GLN A 235 6.10 -19.89 -13.55
CA GLN A 235 5.17 -19.78 -14.69
C GLN A 235 5.32 -18.47 -15.47
N ILE A 236 4.99 -18.56 -16.76
CA ILE A 236 5.48 -17.65 -17.82
C ILE A 236 4.39 -17.17 -18.80
N SER A 237 3.13 -17.57 -18.63
CA SER A 237 2.14 -17.47 -19.72
C SER A 237 1.39 -16.15 -19.76
N ASP A 238 0.93 -15.63 -18.61
CA ASP A 238 0.16 -14.39 -18.56
C ASP A 238 0.15 -13.78 -17.16
N LEU A 239 -0.10 -12.47 -17.09
CA LEU A 239 -0.12 -11.68 -15.86
C LEU A 239 -1.38 -10.82 -15.82
N ALA A 240 -1.98 -10.70 -14.65
CA ALA A 240 -2.95 -9.64 -14.36
C ALA A 240 -2.61 -8.99 -13.03
N ILE A 241 -2.85 -7.69 -12.94
CA ILE A 241 -2.53 -6.91 -11.75
C ILE A 241 -3.79 -6.21 -11.24
N ASP A 242 -4.08 -6.44 -9.97
CA ASP A 242 -5.04 -5.68 -9.19
C ASP A 242 -4.29 -4.67 -8.32
N TRP A 243 -4.00 -3.50 -8.89
CA TRP A 243 -3.32 -2.42 -8.16
C TRP A 243 -4.13 -1.92 -6.97
N ARG A 244 -5.46 -2.03 -7.05
CA ARG A 244 -6.36 -1.54 -6.02
C ARG A 244 -6.30 -2.42 -4.77
N ARG A 245 -6.29 -3.75 -4.94
CA ARG A 245 -6.20 -4.69 -3.82
C ARG A 245 -4.78 -5.09 -3.47
N GLY A 246 -3.80 -4.74 -4.30
CA GLY A 246 -2.39 -5.05 -4.05
C GLY A 246 -2.02 -6.50 -4.38
N TYR A 247 -2.68 -7.11 -5.35
CA TYR A 247 -2.45 -8.50 -5.76
C TYR A 247 -2.06 -8.61 -7.23
N GLY A 248 -1.20 -9.57 -7.54
CA GLY A 248 -0.93 -10.01 -8.90
C GLY A 248 -1.38 -11.45 -9.09
N TYR A 249 -1.68 -11.80 -10.34
CA TYR A 249 -2.17 -13.11 -10.72
C TYR A 249 -1.39 -13.63 -11.92
N PHE A 250 -0.98 -14.90 -11.85
CA PHE A 250 -0.39 -15.60 -12.98
C PHE A 250 -1.31 -16.69 -13.46
N LEU A 251 -1.26 -16.91 -14.78
CA LEU A 251 -1.93 -18.02 -15.41
C LEU A 251 -0.94 -19.14 -15.75
N ARG A 252 -1.21 -20.35 -15.26
CA ARG A 252 -0.59 -21.58 -15.77
C ARG A 252 -1.42 -22.11 -16.93
N SER A 253 -0.90 -21.99 -18.14
CA SER A 253 -1.51 -22.59 -19.32
C SER A 253 -1.01 -24.03 -19.49
N ASN A 254 -1.90 -25.04 -19.45
CA ASN A 254 -1.60 -26.44 -19.79
C ASN A 254 -2.78 -27.13 -20.53
N VAL A 255 -2.48 -28.16 -21.35
CA VAL A 255 -3.49 -28.98 -22.04
C VAL A 255 -4.31 -29.73 -21.00
N ASP A 256 -3.65 -30.18 -19.94
CA ASP A 256 -4.25 -30.85 -18.81
C ASP A 256 -4.80 -29.82 -17.83
N ALA A 257 -6.12 -29.84 -17.61
CA ALA A 257 -6.81 -28.93 -16.69
C ALA A 257 -6.37 -29.10 -15.23
N ALA A 258 -5.90 -30.29 -14.83
CA ALA A 258 -5.35 -30.53 -13.50
C ALA A 258 -3.96 -29.89 -13.33
N ALA A 259 -3.27 -29.65 -14.44
CA ALA A 259 -1.96 -28.98 -14.51
C ALA A 259 -2.05 -27.55 -15.06
N ALA A 260 -3.25 -26.99 -15.20
CA ALA A 260 -3.51 -25.59 -15.55
C ALA A 260 -4.16 -24.88 -14.37
N GLY A 261 -4.06 -23.55 -14.28
CA GLY A 261 -4.70 -22.83 -13.19
C GLY A 261 -4.21 -21.41 -12.97
N ILE A 262 -4.52 -20.87 -11.79
CA ILE A 262 -4.24 -19.49 -11.38
C ILE A 262 -3.36 -19.52 -10.13
N ARG A 263 -2.36 -18.65 -10.10
CA ARG A 263 -1.59 -18.29 -8.91
C ARG A 263 -1.92 -16.87 -8.50
N ARG A 264 -2.02 -16.57 -7.21
CA ARG A 264 -2.14 -15.21 -6.68
C ARG A 264 -0.95 -14.92 -5.77
N PHE A 265 -0.42 -13.72 -5.87
CA PHE A 265 0.65 -13.24 -5.01
C PHE A 265 0.39 -11.81 -4.55
N SER A 266 0.89 -11.47 -3.38
CA SER A 266 0.84 -10.09 -2.90
C SER A 266 1.89 -9.25 -3.63
N LEU A 267 1.48 -8.10 -4.18
CA LEU A 267 2.42 -7.13 -4.76
C LEU A 267 3.34 -6.53 -3.69
N ARG A 268 2.90 -6.52 -2.43
CA ARG A 268 3.66 -5.95 -1.31
C ARG A 268 4.77 -6.87 -0.84
N THR A 269 4.44 -8.12 -0.54
CA THR A 269 5.42 -9.08 0.00
C THR A 269 6.14 -9.87 -1.09
N MET A 270 5.62 -9.81 -2.33
CA MET A 270 6.05 -10.65 -3.46
C MET A 270 6.00 -12.14 -3.14
N LYS A 271 5.12 -12.54 -2.20
CA LYS A 271 4.89 -13.94 -1.87
C LYS A 271 3.59 -14.42 -2.48
N GLU A 272 3.64 -15.59 -3.10
CA GLU A 272 2.46 -16.33 -3.49
C GLU A 272 1.70 -16.77 -2.24
N ASP A 273 0.40 -16.50 -2.20
CA ASP A 273 -0.47 -16.86 -1.09
C ASP A 273 -1.51 -17.90 -1.49
N ARG A 274 -1.66 -18.19 -2.79
CA ARG A 274 -2.77 -19.02 -3.28
C ARG A 274 -2.53 -19.63 -4.65
N GLN A 275 -3.03 -20.87 -4.82
CA GLN A 275 -3.13 -21.57 -6.09
C GLN A 275 -4.54 -22.16 -6.28
N ALA A 276 -5.01 -22.21 -7.52
CA ALA A 276 -6.20 -22.97 -7.89
C ALA A 276 -5.98 -23.64 -9.24
N ARG A 277 -6.29 -24.94 -9.36
CA ARG A 277 -6.28 -25.65 -10.65
C ARG A 277 -7.52 -25.26 -11.45
N MET A 278 -7.47 -25.36 -12.77
CA MET A 278 -8.63 -25.05 -13.59
C MET A 278 -9.83 -25.95 -13.27
N THR A 279 -9.60 -27.20 -12.86
CA THR A 279 -10.64 -28.10 -12.35
C THR A 279 -11.32 -27.61 -11.07
N ASP A 280 -10.61 -26.79 -10.28
CA ASP A 280 -11.15 -26.18 -9.07
C ASP A 280 -11.81 -24.83 -9.40
N VAL A 281 -11.33 -24.10 -10.41
CA VAL A 281 -11.89 -22.80 -10.83
C VAL A 281 -13.25 -22.97 -11.51
N THR A 282 -13.37 -23.91 -12.45
CA THR A 282 -14.54 -24.05 -13.34
C THR A 282 -15.22 -25.39 -13.12
N SER A 283 -16.57 -25.43 -13.06
CA SER A 283 -17.35 -26.67 -12.90
C SER A 283 -17.39 -27.55 -14.16
N VAL A 284 -17.10 -26.97 -15.33
CA VAL A 284 -17.03 -27.68 -16.61
C VAL A 284 -15.57 -27.90 -16.96
N THR A 285 -15.17 -29.15 -17.23
CA THR A 285 -13.82 -29.48 -17.70
C THR A 285 -13.45 -28.59 -18.91
N PRO A 286 -12.42 -27.73 -18.81
CA PRO A 286 -12.01 -26.92 -19.94
C PRO A 286 -11.50 -27.84 -21.05
N ASN A 287 -12.12 -27.83 -22.23
CA ASN A 287 -11.67 -28.60 -23.40
C ASN A 287 -10.43 -27.97 -24.08
N ASN A 288 -9.44 -27.52 -23.29
CA ASN A 288 -8.11 -26.96 -23.62
C ASN A 288 -7.81 -25.62 -22.90
N PHE A 289 -6.51 -25.36 -22.78
CA PHE A 289 -5.79 -24.29 -22.06
C PHE A 289 -6.53 -22.99 -21.73
N PRO A 290 -6.39 -22.45 -20.50
CA PRO A 290 -6.64 -21.04 -20.27
C PRO A 290 -5.55 -20.19 -20.95
N SER A 291 -5.94 -19.00 -21.41
CA SER A 291 -5.06 -17.98 -21.99
C SER A 291 -5.65 -16.59 -21.77
N THR A 292 -4.84 -15.54 -21.93
CA THR A 292 -5.27 -14.14 -21.84
C THR A 292 -5.83 -13.87 -20.45
N LEU A 293 -5.00 -13.38 -19.53
CA LEU A 293 -5.44 -13.00 -18.19
C LEU A 293 -5.56 -11.49 -18.06
N PHE A 294 -6.66 -11.02 -17.49
CA PHE A 294 -6.91 -9.60 -17.26
C PHE A 294 -7.62 -9.39 -15.93
N CYS A 295 -7.20 -8.40 -15.14
CA CYS A 295 -7.95 -7.96 -13.97
C CYS A 295 -8.75 -6.72 -14.38
N GLY A 296 -10.07 -6.81 -14.26
CA GLY A 296 -10.96 -5.69 -14.50
C GLY A 296 -10.87 -4.65 -13.39
N GLU A 297 -11.30 -3.42 -13.70
CA GLU A 297 -11.44 -2.37 -12.70
C GLU A 297 -12.58 -2.64 -11.69
N ASP A 298 -13.48 -3.56 -12.01
CA ASP A 298 -14.48 -4.15 -11.10
C ASP A 298 -13.85 -5.17 -10.12
N GLY A 299 -12.55 -5.41 -10.26
CA GLY A 299 -11.76 -6.32 -9.45
C GLY A 299 -12.00 -7.80 -9.76
N HIS A 300 -12.70 -8.18 -10.83
CA HIS A 300 -12.79 -9.59 -11.21
C HIS A 300 -11.67 -9.96 -12.19
N LEU A 301 -11.32 -11.24 -12.21
CA LEU A 301 -10.42 -11.78 -13.21
C LEU A 301 -11.21 -12.23 -14.43
N TYR A 302 -10.74 -11.86 -15.61
CA TYR A 302 -11.28 -12.28 -16.88
C TYR A 302 -10.23 -13.11 -17.59
N MET A 303 -10.64 -14.26 -18.11
CA MET A 303 -9.77 -15.06 -18.94
C MET A 303 -10.51 -15.80 -20.03
N THR A 304 -9.78 -16.09 -21.10
CA THR A 304 -10.27 -16.95 -22.16
C THR A 304 -9.93 -18.40 -21.83
N VAL A 305 -10.87 -19.32 -22.02
CA VAL A 305 -10.64 -20.75 -21.82
C VAL A 305 -10.95 -21.51 -23.11
N GLY A 306 -10.08 -22.42 -23.52
CA GLY A 306 -10.22 -23.20 -24.76
C GLY A 306 -9.10 -22.98 -25.78
N SER A 307 -9.11 -23.78 -26.86
CA SER A 307 -8.10 -23.75 -27.93
C SER A 307 -8.63 -23.21 -29.26
N GLY A 308 -7.71 -22.67 -30.07
CA GLY A 308 -8.00 -22.25 -31.45
C GLY A 308 -8.72 -20.91 -31.53
N ASN A 309 -9.53 -20.73 -32.58
CA ASN A 309 -10.17 -19.46 -32.88
C ASN A 309 -11.46 -19.21 -32.06
N SER A 310 -11.87 -20.10 -31.16
CA SER A 310 -13.05 -19.90 -30.32
C SER A 310 -12.72 -20.17 -28.86
N ARG A 311 -12.82 -19.13 -28.03
CA ARG A 311 -12.44 -19.20 -26.63
C ARG A 311 -13.52 -18.49 -25.80
N PRO A 312 -14.42 -19.23 -25.11
CA PRO A 312 -15.30 -18.61 -24.13
C PRO A 312 -14.51 -17.79 -23.12
N ILE A 313 -15.13 -16.71 -22.66
CA ILE A 313 -14.56 -15.83 -21.63
C ILE A 313 -15.25 -16.16 -20.32
N ILE A 314 -14.47 -16.43 -19.29
CA ILE A 314 -14.98 -16.62 -17.93
C ILE A 314 -14.61 -15.42 -17.05
N ARG A 315 -15.48 -15.14 -16.09
CA ARG A 315 -15.29 -14.19 -15.01
C ARG A 315 -15.07 -14.97 -13.73
N VAL A 316 -14.01 -14.62 -13.00
CA VAL A 316 -13.55 -15.34 -11.81
C VAL A 316 -13.47 -14.38 -10.63
N GLU A 317 -14.06 -14.78 -9.49
CA GLU A 317 -13.92 -14.06 -8.23
C GLU A 317 -12.50 -14.30 -7.68
N PRO A 318 -11.73 -13.24 -7.39
CA PRO A 318 -10.29 -13.32 -7.13
C PRO A 318 -9.88 -13.90 -5.76
N ASN A 319 -10.79 -13.90 -4.77
CA ASN A 319 -10.49 -14.44 -3.44
C ASN A 319 -10.68 -15.95 -3.41
N ALA A 320 -11.80 -16.45 -3.89
CA ALA A 320 -12.10 -17.87 -3.98
C ALA A 320 -11.42 -18.53 -5.19
N LEU A 321 -11.04 -17.75 -6.22
CA LEU A 321 -10.62 -18.24 -7.53
C LEU A 321 -11.67 -19.18 -8.15
N LYS A 322 -12.93 -18.74 -8.16
CA LYS A 322 -14.07 -19.50 -8.68
C LYS A 322 -14.75 -18.77 -9.83
N GLU A 323 -15.13 -19.51 -10.86
CA GLU A 323 -15.96 -19.01 -11.96
C GLU A 323 -17.31 -18.53 -11.42
N VAL A 324 -17.62 -17.25 -11.66
CA VAL A 324 -18.90 -16.61 -11.29
C VAL A 324 -19.69 -16.16 -12.51
N GLY A 325 -19.13 -16.26 -13.71
CA GLY A 325 -19.82 -15.96 -14.96
C GLY A 325 -19.07 -16.46 -16.18
N ARG A 326 -19.80 -16.68 -17.28
CA ARG A 326 -19.25 -17.16 -18.55
C ARG A 326 -19.98 -16.55 -19.73
N PHE A 327 -19.23 -16.23 -20.77
CA PHE A 327 -19.76 -15.88 -22.07
C PHE A 327 -19.21 -16.80 -23.17
N GLY A 328 -20.11 -17.27 -24.03
CA GLY A 328 -19.80 -17.99 -25.26
C GLY A 328 -19.57 -19.51 -25.10
N PHE A 329 -19.45 -20.18 -26.26
CA PHE A 329 -19.16 -21.62 -26.40
C PHE A 329 -18.09 -21.88 -27.47
N THR A 330 -17.56 -23.11 -27.56
CA THR A 330 -16.59 -23.50 -28.60
C THR A 330 -17.25 -23.54 -29.99
N SER A 331 -16.59 -22.97 -31.01
CA SER A 331 -17.10 -22.94 -32.39
C SER A 331 -15.97 -22.78 -33.43
N THR A 332 -16.27 -22.58 -34.72
CA THR A 332 -15.27 -22.63 -35.82
C THR A 332 -15.22 -21.40 -36.74
N GLY A 333 -15.83 -20.26 -36.39
CA GLY A 333 -15.83 -19.06 -37.24
C GLY A 333 -15.06 -17.88 -36.66
N LEU A 334 -14.82 -16.85 -37.49
CA LEU A 334 -13.97 -15.69 -37.22
C LEU A 334 -14.77 -14.38 -37.07
N SER A 335 -15.73 -14.34 -36.15
CA SER A 335 -16.37 -13.08 -35.76
C SER A 335 -16.97 -13.15 -34.36
N ASN A 336 -16.92 -12.04 -33.62
CA ASN A 336 -17.53 -11.87 -32.31
C ASN A 336 -19.04 -11.73 -32.45
N THR A 337 -19.83 -12.67 -31.91
CA THR A 337 -21.29 -12.66 -32.00
C THR A 337 -21.90 -12.84 -30.61
N THR A 338 -23.24 -12.82 -30.53
CA THR A 338 -24.00 -13.08 -29.29
C THR A 338 -23.73 -14.44 -28.66
N THR A 339 -23.12 -15.39 -29.40
CA THR A 339 -22.86 -16.75 -28.94
C THR A 339 -21.38 -17.08 -28.74
N ARG A 340 -20.45 -16.21 -29.14
CA ARG A 340 -19.00 -16.48 -29.07
C ARG A 340 -18.14 -15.24 -29.27
N PHE A 341 -16.96 -15.23 -28.67
CA PHE A 341 -15.86 -14.32 -29.03
C PHE A 341 -14.70 -15.13 -29.61
N VAL A 342 -14.03 -14.56 -30.62
CA VAL A 342 -13.08 -15.26 -31.47
C VAL A 342 -11.66 -14.81 -31.18
N ALA A 343 -10.77 -15.78 -30.97
CA ALA A 343 -9.32 -15.59 -30.83
C ALA A 343 -8.91 -14.41 -29.91
N THR A 344 -9.70 -14.13 -28.87
CA THR A 344 -9.48 -12.99 -27.96
C THR A 344 -8.09 -13.06 -27.34
N SER A 345 -7.25 -12.10 -27.70
CA SER A 345 -5.85 -12.00 -27.27
C SER A 345 -5.59 -10.72 -26.47
N TRP A 346 -6.48 -9.73 -26.60
CA TRP A 346 -6.47 -8.51 -25.81
C TRP A 346 -7.79 -8.34 -25.07
N LEU A 347 -7.68 -7.88 -23.82
CA LEU A 347 -8.79 -7.53 -22.95
C LEU A 347 -8.47 -6.15 -22.35
N GLY A 348 -9.49 -5.30 -22.29
CA GLY A 348 -9.47 -4.04 -21.56
C GLY A 348 -10.84 -3.79 -20.94
N MET A 349 -10.92 -2.86 -20.00
CA MET A 349 -12.19 -2.46 -19.39
C MET A 349 -12.54 -1.05 -19.85
N VAL A 350 -13.78 -0.86 -20.27
CA VAL A 350 -14.38 0.46 -20.48
C VAL A 350 -15.40 0.67 -19.36
N SER A 351 -15.17 1.70 -18.54
CA SER A 351 -16.03 2.02 -17.42
C SER A 351 -16.84 3.29 -17.73
N ALA A 352 -18.11 3.29 -17.38
CA ALA A 352 -19.01 4.43 -17.56
C ALA A 352 -19.82 4.66 -16.28
N TYR A 353 -20.15 5.91 -15.96
CA TYR A 353 -21.03 6.23 -14.84
C TYR A 353 -22.44 6.53 -15.33
N GLY A 354 -23.40 5.69 -14.96
CA GLY A 354 -24.82 5.88 -15.26
C GLY A 354 -25.65 6.22 -14.02
N PRO A 355 -26.98 6.36 -14.17
CA PRO A 355 -27.90 6.61 -13.05
C PRO A 355 -27.87 5.51 -11.98
N SER A 356 -27.48 4.29 -12.35
CA SER A 356 -27.31 3.14 -11.47
C SER A 356 -25.90 3.01 -10.89
N GLY A 357 -25.04 4.01 -11.07
CA GLY A 357 -23.65 3.98 -10.63
C GLY A 357 -22.69 3.56 -11.75
N ARG A 358 -21.52 3.07 -11.35
CA ARG A 358 -20.49 2.57 -12.27
C ARG A 358 -21.00 1.33 -13.00
N VAL A 359 -20.81 1.31 -14.32
CA VAL A 359 -21.08 0.17 -15.18
C VAL A 359 -19.80 -0.13 -15.95
N ASP A 360 -19.39 -1.40 -15.92
CA ASP A 360 -18.15 -1.85 -16.52
C ASP A 360 -18.43 -2.76 -17.72
N PHE A 361 -17.67 -2.55 -18.80
CA PHE A 361 -17.76 -3.28 -20.04
C PHE A 361 -16.41 -3.89 -20.41
N LEU A 362 -16.38 -5.19 -20.63
CA LEU A 362 -15.18 -5.90 -21.08
C LEU A 362 -15.02 -5.71 -22.60
N LEU A 363 -14.03 -4.91 -22.98
CA LEU A 363 -13.60 -4.69 -24.36
C LEU A 363 -12.60 -5.76 -24.75
N THR A 364 -12.77 -6.30 -25.95
CA THR A 364 -11.98 -7.44 -26.43
C THR A 364 -11.43 -7.17 -27.82
N GLY A 365 -10.20 -7.60 -28.04
CA GLY A 365 -9.54 -7.60 -29.35
C GLY A 365 -9.08 -9.02 -29.69
N SER A 366 -9.41 -9.48 -30.90
CA SER A 366 -8.95 -10.78 -31.39
C SER A 366 -7.51 -10.71 -31.88
N LEU A 367 -6.84 -11.87 -32.01
CA LEU A 367 -5.53 -12.00 -32.67
C LEU A 367 -5.54 -11.50 -34.14
N PHE A 368 -6.74 -11.44 -34.72
CA PHE A 368 -7.02 -10.92 -36.05
C PHE A 368 -7.54 -9.49 -35.91
N ASP A 369 -8.56 -9.12 -36.66
CA ASP A 369 -9.10 -7.77 -36.75
C ASP A 369 -10.41 -7.55 -35.98
N ASP A 370 -11.08 -8.61 -35.50
CA ASP A 370 -12.34 -8.51 -34.75
C ASP A 370 -12.25 -7.80 -33.39
N ILE A 371 -13.27 -7.00 -33.08
CA ILE A 371 -13.46 -6.30 -31.79
C ILE A 371 -14.82 -6.68 -31.20
N GLY A 372 -14.92 -6.75 -29.87
CA GLY A 372 -16.18 -7.10 -29.19
C GLY A 372 -16.29 -6.51 -27.80
N LEU A 373 -17.52 -6.40 -27.31
CA LEU A 373 -17.86 -5.78 -26.03
C LEU A 373 -18.88 -6.63 -25.26
N LEU A 374 -18.57 -6.91 -23.99
CA LEU A 374 -19.47 -7.60 -23.05
C LEU A 374 -19.78 -6.71 -21.85
N ARG A 375 -20.95 -6.91 -21.25
CA ARG A 375 -21.30 -6.35 -19.95
C ARG A 375 -20.58 -7.16 -18.86
N ALA A 376 -19.78 -6.50 -18.03
CA ALA A 376 -18.83 -7.17 -17.14
C ALA A 376 -19.49 -7.93 -15.98
N ASP A 377 -20.60 -7.41 -15.43
CA ASP A 377 -21.35 -7.97 -14.30
C ASP A 377 -22.14 -9.24 -14.70
N THR A 378 -22.90 -9.16 -15.79
CA THR A 378 -23.77 -10.24 -16.26
C THR A 378 -23.11 -11.16 -17.28
N MET A 379 -21.89 -10.84 -17.73
CA MET A 379 -21.24 -11.49 -18.88
C MET A 379 -22.14 -11.50 -20.12
N GLY A 380 -22.97 -10.47 -20.30
CA GLY A 380 -23.93 -10.38 -21.42
C GLY A 380 -23.29 -9.77 -22.66
N TYR A 381 -23.71 -10.21 -23.86
CA TYR A 381 -23.29 -9.58 -25.11
C TYR A 381 -23.79 -8.14 -25.21
N VAL A 382 -22.95 -7.22 -25.66
CA VAL A 382 -23.34 -5.82 -25.93
C VAL A 382 -23.16 -5.45 -27.38
N TRP A 383 -21.98 -5.68 -27.96
CA TRP A 383 -21.62 -5.24 -29.33
C TRP A 383 -20.42 -6.01 -29.90
N GLY A 384 -20.24 -6.05 -31.23
CA GLY A 384 -19.05 -6.65 -31.87
C GLY A 384 -19.30 -7.42 -33.17
N ALA A 385 -20.54 -7.78 -33.48
CA ALA A 385 -20.89 -8.55 -34.68
C ALA A 385 -20.43 -7.87 -35.98
N GLY A 386 -19.47 -8.50 -36.66
CA GLY A 386 -18.87 -8.02 -37.91
C GLY A 386 -18.01 -6.77 -37.79
N GLN A 387 -17.57 -6.40 -36.59
CA GLN A 387 -16.80 -5.18 -36.33
C GLN A 387 -15.31 -5.47 -36.32
N THR A 388 -14.55 -4.80 -37.19
CA THR A 388 -13.12 -5.02 -37.35
C THR A 388 -12.31 -3.73 -37.45
N VAL A 389 -11.01 -3.80 -37.09
CA VAL A 389 -10.02 -2.78 -37.50
C VAL A 389 -9.65 -2.97 -38.98
N THR A 390 -9.22 -1.91 -39.66
CA THR A 390 -8.76 -2.00 -41.06
C THR A 390 -7.37 -2.65 -41.20
N GLU A 391 -6.59 -2.66 -40.13
CA GLU A 391 -5.30 -3.32 -40.06
C GLU A 391 -5.48 -4.84 -39.87
N PRO A 392 -4.53 -5.68 -40.32
CA PRO A 392 -4.73 -7.14 -40.30
C PRO A 392 -4.77 -7.74 -38.89
N ARG A 393 -4.35 -6.99 -37.87
CA ARG A 393 -4.37 -7.40 -36.46
C ARG A 393 -4.67 -6.24 -35.53
N VAL A 394 -5.45 -6.50 -34.49
CA VAL A 394 -5.41 -5.75 -33.23
C VAL A 394 -4.07 -6.04 -32.56
N ARG A 395 -3.48 -5.03 -31.92
CA ARG A 395 -2.22 -5.13 -31.19
C ARG A 395 -2.26 -4.54 -29.80
N GLY A 396 -3.30 -3.78 -29.46
CA GLY A 396 -3.50 -3.30 -28.10
C GLY A 396 -4.95 -2.92 -27.89
N VAL A 397 -5.44 -3.15 -26.67
CA VAL A 397 -6.75 -2.70 -26.19
C VAL A 397 -6.54 -2.17 -24.79
N ILE A 398 -7.06 -0.99 -24.51
CA ILE A 398 -6.97 -0.39 -23.17
C ILE A 398 -8.20 0.50 -22.89
N GLY A 399 -8.57 0.63 -21.62
CA GLY A 399 -9.55 1.62 -21.19
C GLY A 399 -9.04 3.05 -21.42
N GLY A 400 -9.95 4.00 -21.53
CA GLY A 400 -9.66 5.41 -21.71
C GLY A 400 -10.41 6.28 -20.71
N MET A 401 -10.74 7.48 -21.13
CA MET A 401 -11.47 8.45 -20.32
C MET A 401 -12.82 7.89 -19.85
N VAL A 402 -13.16 8.17 -18.61
CA VAL A 402 -14.48 7.91 -18.04
C VAL A 402 -15.19 9.24 -17.82
N GLY A 403 -16.34 9.42 -18.47
CA GLY A 403 -17.16 10.62 -18.38
C GLY A 403 -18.53 10.37 -17.76
N GLU A 404 -19.33 11.44 -17.65
CA GLU A 404 -20.72 11.32 -17.21
C GLU A 404 -21.55 10.62 -18.31
N GLY A 405 -22.09 9.44 -18.01
CA GLY A 405 -22.92 8.67 -18.94
C GLY A 405 -22.17 7.89 -20.01
N PHE A 406 -20.83 7.97 -20.08
CA PHE A 406 -20.03 7.25 -21.06
C PHE A 406 -18.63 6.87 -20.55
N GLY A 407 -18.00 5.92 -21.24
CA GLY A 407 -16.60 5.54 -21.08
C GLY A 407 -15.97 5.30 -22.44
N ASP A 408 -14.65 5.49 -22.53
CA ASP A 408 -13.89 5.27 -23.74
C ASP A 408 -12.96 4.05 -23.62
N GLY A 409 -12.63 3.45 -24.76
CA GLY A 409 -11.57 2.48 -24.93
C GLY A 409 -10.76 2.78 -26.18
N TRP A 410 -9.48 2.42 -26.15
CA TRP A 410 -8.52 2.65 -27.22
C TRP A 410 -8.04 1.33 -27.79
N LEU A 411 -7.88 1.30 -29.11
CA LEU A 411 -7.39 0.12 -29.82
C LEU A 411 -6.30 0.50 -30.81
N LEU A 412 -5.22 -0.29 -30.82
CA LEU A 412 -4.12 -0.16 -31.76
C LEU A 412 -4.21 -1.28 -32.79
N GLY A 413 -4.31 -0.92 -34.07
CA GLY A 413 -4.24 -1.85 -35.19
C GLY A 413 -2.87 -1.77 -35.87
N SER A 414 -2.29 -2.91 -36.27
CA SER A 414 -0.98 -2.93 -36.96
C SER A 414 -0.83 -4.10 -37.93
N GLY A 415 -0.03 -3.88 -38.98
CA GLY A 415 0.58 -4.94 -39.78
C GLY A 415 1.60 -5.78 -39.00
N THR A 416 2.06 -6.87 -39.62
CA THR A 416 3.07 -7.79 -39.02
C THR A 416 4.23 -8.13 -39.93
N SER A 417 4.24 -7.64 -41.18
CA SER A 417 5.36 -7.89 -42.10
C SER A 417 6.59 -7.06 -41.69
N THR A 418 7.74 -7.34 -42.28
CA THR A 418 8.97 -6.55 -42.02
C THR A 418 8.98 -5.20 -42.74
N ASN A 419 7.98 -4.92 -43.57
CA ASN A 419 7.80 -3.66 -44.28
C ASN A 419 6.31 -3.47 -44.64
N HIS A 420 5.57 -2.62 -43.90
CA HIS A 420 4.17 -2.28 -44.19
C HIS A 420 3.84 -0.81 -43.88
N GLY A 421 2.74 -0.31 -44.46
CA GLY A 421 2.15 0.99 -44.11
C GLY A 421 0.92 0.90 -43.19
N SER A 422 0.53 -0.29 -42.74
CA SER A 422 -0.69 -0.52 -41.96
C SER A 422 -0.46 -0.24 -40.46
N LEU A 423 -0.87 0.93 -39.99
CA LEU A 423 -0.86 1.31 -38.57
C LEU A 423 -2.02 2.28 -38.32
N GLY A 424 -2.88 1.94 -37.36
CA GLY A 424 -4.09 2.71 -37.07
C GLY A 424 -4.43 2.75 -35.59
N LEU A 425 -5.03 3.85 -35.16
CA LEU A 425 -5.53 4.03 -33.80
C LEU A 425 -7.04 4.28 -33.84
N TYR A 426 -7.77 3.59 -32.96
CA TYR A 426 -9.22 3.62 -32.89
C TYR A 426 -9.67 3.98 -31.49
N ARG A 427 -10.87 4.57 -31.41
CA ARG A 427 -11.59 4.83 -30.16
C ARG A 427 -12.94 4.15 -30.23
N ILE A 428 -13.28 3.45 -29.16
CA ILE A 428 -14.64 3.02 -28.88
C ILE A 428 -15.18 3.89 -27.75
N ARG A 429 -16.40 4.38 -27.89
CA ARG A 429 -17.13 5.09 -26.83
C ARG A 429 -18.39 4.32 -26.51
N VAL A 430 -18.59 4.06 -25.22
CA VAL A 430 -19.63 3.20 -24.68
C VAL A 430 -20.47 4.01 -23.70
N SER A 431 -21.76 4.10 -23.95
CA SER A 431 -22.71 4.71 -23.00
C SER A 431 -22.91 3.79 -21.79
N ALA A 432 -23.15 4.36 -20.61
CA ALA A 432 -23.55 3.60 -19.43
C ALA A 432 -24.87 2.80 -19.63
N LEU A 433 -25.67 3.18 -20.63
CA LEU A 433 -26.90 2.49 -21.03
C LEU A 433 -26.69 1.54 -22.23
N ALA A 434 -25.44 1.28 -22.62
CA ALA A 434 -25.14 0.40 -23.74
C ALA A 434 -25.67 -1.02 -23.48
N GLN A 435 -26.42 -1.53 -24.46
CA GLN A 435 -27.07 -2.83 -24.36
C GLN A 435 -27.27 -3.44 -25.75
N TYR A 436 -27.43 -4.75 -25.77
CA TYR A 436 -27.91 -5.48 -26.93
C TYR A 436 -29.39 -5.81 -26.74
N ASP A 437 -30.21 -5.39 -27.69
CA ASP A 437 -31.61 -5.78 -27.77
C ASP A 437 -31.73 -7.04 -28.64
N SER A 438 -32.04 -8.16 -28.00
CA SER A 438 -32.18 -9.46 -28.66
C SER A 438 -33.41 -9.57 -29.57
N LEU A 439 -34.44 -8.73 -29.36
CA LEU A 439 -35.66 -8.75 -30.18
C LEU A 439 -35.43 -8.07 -31.53
N THR A 440 -34.68 -6.97 -31.53
CA THR A 440 -34.35 -6.21 -32.75
C THR A 440 -33.00 -6.61 -33.36
N ALA A 441 -32.22 -7.41 -32.64
CA ALA A 441 -30.84 -7.77 -32.94
C ALA A 441 -29.91 -6.55 -33.12
N GLN A 442 -30.19 -5.46 -32.41
CA GLN A 442 -29.43 -4.21 -32.47
C GLN A 442 -28.65 -3.95 -31.18
N SER A 443 -27.45 -3.41 -31.34
CA SER A 443 -26.65 -2.87 -30.25
C SER A 443 -26.85 -1.36 -30.17
N LEU A 444 -27.09 -0.84 -28.97
CA LEU A 444 -27.31 0.60 -28.73
C LEU A 444 -26.19 1.16 -27.85
N GLY A 445 -25.88 2.45 -28.03
CA GLY A 445 -24.99 3.19 -27.14
C GLY A 445 -23.50 2.88 -27.30
N VAL A 446 -23.07 2.32 -28.43
CA VAL A 446 -21.66 2.05 -28.75
C VAL A 446 -21.30 2.73 -30.06
N THR A 447 -20.23 3.53 -30.06
CA THR A 447 -19.63 4.12 -31.27
C THR A 447 -18.19 3.67 -31.39
N PHE A 448 -17.78 3.29 -32.60
CA PHE A 448 -16.42 2.83 -32.89
C PHE A 448 -15.89 3.57 -34.11
N GLU A 449 -14.75 4.24 -33.95
CA GLU A 449 -14.16 5.10 -34.99
C GLU A 449 -12.65 4.93 -35.12
N LYS A 450 -12.13 5.05 -36.34
CA LYS A 450 -10.70 5.17 -36.61
C LYS A 450 -10.29 6.63 -36.50
N LEU A 451 -9.47 6.95 -35.51
CA LEU A 451 -9.03 8.32 -35.24
C LEU A 451 -7.79 8.71 -36.04
N ALA A 452 -6.86 7.78 -36.23
CA ALA A 452 -5.61 8.05 -36.93
C ALA A 452 -5.17 6.88 -37.80
N THR A 453 -4.52 7.21 -38.91
CA THR A 453 -3.68 6.29 -39.70
C THR A 453 -2.32 6.92 -39.78
N PHE A 454 -1.27 6.16 -39.49
CA PHE A 454 0.10 6.67 -39.42
C PHE A 454 0.87 6.26 -40.66
N SER A 455 1.51 7.23 -41.31
CA SER A 455 2.48 6.96 -42.35
C SER A 455 3.89 6.85 -41.74
N PRO A 456 4.78 5.99 -42.27
CA PRO A 456 6.15 5.89 -41.79
C PRO A 456 6.92 7.21 -41.85
N ALA A 457 6.67 8.02 -42.89
CA ALA A 457 7.34 9.30 -43.11
C ALA A 457 6.95 10.40 -42.10
N GLU A 458 5.78 10.30 -41.46
CA GLU A 458 5.40 11.19 -40.34
C GLU A 458 6.23 10.91 -39.10
N ILE A 459 6.74 9.69 -38.94
CA ILE A 459 7.51 9.27 -37.76
C ILE A 459 9.01 9.46 -37.99
N GLU A 460 9.53 8.94 -39.10
CA GLU A 460 10.93 9.14 -39.48
C GLU A 460 11.02 9.60 -40.94
N ALA A 461 11.61 10.78 -41.14
CA ALA A 461 11.74 11.35 -42.48
C ALA A 461 12.50 10.39 -43.40
N GLY A 462 11.86 9.99 -44.52
CA GLY A 462 12.42 9.06 -45.49
C GLY A 462 12.13 7.57 -45.23
N ALA A 463 11.46 7.22 -44.13
CA ALA A 463 11.04 5.84 -43.87
C ALA A 463 9.98 5.39 -44.88
N THR A 464 10.07 4.12 -45.31
CA THR A 464 9.19 3.54 -46.34
C THR A 464 8.20 2.50 -45.79
N GLY A 465 8.33 2.13 -44.51
CA GLY A 465 7.43 1.22 -43.83
C GLY A 465 7.77 1.01 -42.36
N PHE A 466 6.91 0.28 -41.68
CA PHE A 466 7.10 -0.24 -40.33
C PHE A 466 7.63 -1.67 -40.37
N TYR A 467 8.47 -2.00 -39.40
CA TYR A 467 9.06 -3.33 -39.22
C TYR A 467 8.33 -4.06 -38.09
N SER A 468 7.66 -5.16 -38.44
CA SER A 468 6.84 -5.95 -37.51
C SER A 468 5.72 -5.12 -36.88
N SER A 469 5.04 -5.69 -35.88
CA SER A 469 3.90 -5.03 -35.24
C SER A 469 4.31 -3.86 -34.34
N ALA A 470 3.49 -2.80 -34.35
CA ALA A 470 3.43 -1.85 -33.24
C ALA A 470 2.91 -2.53 -31.97
N GLY A 471 3.20 -1.92 -30.81
CA GLY A 471 2.75 -2.45 -29.52
C GLY A 471 3.04 -1.54 -28.34
N GLY A 472 2.73 -2.01 -27.13
CA GLY A 472 2.93 -1.27 -25.87
C GLY A 472 1.87 -0.20 -25.64
N LEU A 473 0.65 -0.38 -26.19
CA LEU A 473 -0.44 0.58 -26.04
C LEU A 473 -0.75 0.81 -24.55
N THR A 474 -0.53 2.04 -24.10
CA THR A 474 -0.78 2.48 -22.72
C THR A 474 -1.57 3.79 -22.74
N TYR A 475 -2.45 4.01 -21.76
CA TYR A 475 -3.29 5.19 -21.64
C TYR A 475 -2.72 6.10 -20.56
N ASP A 476 -2.53 7.37 -20.90
CA ASP A 476 -2.14 8.41 -19.96
C ASP A 476 -3.38 9.26 -19.63
N ALA A 477 -3.95 8.98 -18.46
CA ALA A 477 -5.15 9.66 -17.97
C ALA A 477 -4.90 11.15 -17.64
N THR A 478 -3.64 11.59 -17.57
CA THR A 478 -3.29 12.98 -17.22
C THR A 478 -3.75 13.97 -18.29
N ASP A 479 -3.73 13.56 -19.56
CA ASP A 479 -4.05 14.42 -20.70
C ASP A 479 -4.85 13.73 -21.81
N ASP A 480 -5.57 12.64 -21.50
CA ASP A 480 -6.38 11.84 -22.44
C ASP A 480 -5.62 11.41 -23.70
N SER A 481 -4.42 10.86 -23.50
CA SER A 481 -3.55 10.44 -24.60
C SER A 481 -3.17 8.97 -24.50
N VAL A 482 -2.60 8.44 -25.57
CA VAL A 482 -2.06 7.08 -25.60
C VAL A 482 -0.59 7.10 -25.99
N ILE A 483 0.14 6.12 -25.45
CA ILE A 483 1.55 5.89 -25.72
C ILE A 483 1.71 4.51 -26.34
N PHE A 484 2.50 4.38 -27.40
CA PHE A 484 2.83 3.09 -28.01
C PHE A 484 4.19 3.14 -28.71
N GLN A 485 4.74 1.98 -29.04
CA GLN A 485 6.00 1.82 -29.75
C GLN A 485 5.81 1.33 -31.18
N VAL A 486 6.69 1.82 -32.05
CA VAL A 486 6.82 1.41 -33.45
C VAL A 486 8.29 1.21 -33.78
N ARG A 487 8.57 0.34 -34.76
CA ARG A 487 9.90 0.19 -35.32
C ARG A 487 9.88 0.48 -36.81
N MET A 488 10.81 1.30 -37.28
CA MET A 488 10.91 1.66 -38.68
C MET A 488 11.51 0.52 -39.50
N SER A 489 11.14 0.43 -40.77
CA SER A 489 11.70 -0.52 -41.74
C SER A 489 12.68 0.17 -42.67
N ASN A 490 13.90 -0.37 -42.73
CA ASN A 490 14.94 0.02 -43.68
C ASN A 490 14.92 -0.96 -44.85
N GLY A 491 13.82 -0.96 -45.63
CA GLY A 491 13.65 -1.86 -46.77
C GLY A 491 13.52 -3.34 -46.39
N GLY A 492 12.83 -3.63 -45.28
CA GLY A 492 12.65 -4.99 -44.76
C GLY A 492 13.66 -5.39 -43.67
N SER A 493 14.64 -4.53 -43.38
CA SER A 493 15.53 -4.66 -42.22
C SER A 493 15.05 -3.80 -41.06
N ALA A 494 15.40 -4.20 -39.85
CA ALA A 494 14.87 -3.60 -38.64
C ALA A 494 15.60 -2.29 -38.28
N GLY A 495 14.91 -1.15 -38.35
CA GLY A 495 15.45 0.21 -38.15
C GLY A 495 15.26 0.77 -36.74
N THR A 496 15.22 2.11 -36.65
CA THR A 496 15.03 2.90 -35.43
C THR A 496 13.70 2.56 -34.75
N ILE A 497 13.68 2.58 -33.41
CA ILE A 497 12.48 2.33 -32.62
C ILE A 497 12.04 3.67 -32.03
N TYR A 498 10.77 4.02 -32.19
CA TYR A 498 10.19 5.21 -31.59
C TYR A 498 9.12 4.81 -30.57
N THR A 499 9.13 5.51 -29.45
CA THR A 499 7.96 5.60 -28.56
C THR A 499 7.23 6.88 -28.93
N ILE A 500 5.93 6.79 -29.13
CA ILE A 500 5.07 7.89 -29.61
C ILE A 500 3.99 8.13 -28.58
N LYS A 501 3.79 9.40 -28.21
CA LYS A 501 2.59 9.84 -27.50
C LYS A 501 1.67 10.55 -28.48
N TRP A 502 0.40 10.13 -28.49
CA TRP A 502 -0.60 10.65 -29.40
C TRP A 502 -1.86 11.08 -28.64
N ARG A 503 -2.43 12.22 -29.02
CA ARG A 503 -3.63 12.80 -28.40
C ARG A 503 -4.62 13.26 -29.47
N ALA A 504 -5.92 13.10 -29.22
CA ALA A 504 -6.96 13.31 -30.24
C ALA A 504 -7.05 14.73 -30.81
N ASP A 505 -6.74 15.74 -30.00
CA ASP A 505 -6.74 17.16 -30.36
C ASP A 505 -5.42 17.64 -30.98
N ALA A 506 -4.30 16.93 -30.74
CA ALA A 506 -2.95 17.40 -31.09
C ALA A 506 -2.19 16.50 -32.08
N GLY A 507 -2.66 15.28 -32.32
CA GLY A 507 -1.91 14.29 -33.09
C GLY A 507 -0.71 13.75 -32.30
N ILE A 508 0.46 13.64 -32.93
CA ILE A 508 1.70 13.25 -32.25
C ILE A 508 2.15 14.40 -31.33
N VAL A 509 2.11 14.17 -30.01
CA VAL A 509 2.56 15.15 -28.99
C VAL A 509 4.08 15.18 -28.94
N TRP A 510 4.68 13.99 -28.87
CA TRP A 510 6.12 13.78 -29.00
C TRP A 510 6.39 12.39 -29.53
N GLN A 511 7.58 12.24 -30.10
CA GLN A 511 8.12 10.95 -30.53
C GLN A 511 9.60 10.90 -30.16
N THR A 512 9.99 9.83 -29.49
CA THR A 512 11.34 9.69 -28.94
C THR A 512 11.95 8.40 -29.43
N ALA A 513 13.14 8.51 -30.04
CA ALA A 513 13.93 7.36 -30.40
C ALA A 513 14.41 6.63 -29.14
N VAL A 514 14.15 5.33 -29.04
CA VAL A 514 14.48 4.51 -27.87
C VAL A 514 15.38 3.34 -28.24
N PRO A 515 16.25 2.86 -27.33
CA PRO A 515 17.24 1.83 -27.65
C PRO A 515 16.65 0.41 -27.74
N SER A 516 15.39 0.22 -27.33
CA SER A 516 14.76 -1.09 -27.21
C SER A 516 13.27 -1.05 -27.52
N GLN A 517 12.82 -2.09 -28.22
CA GLN A 517 11.41 -2.35 -28.53
C GLN A 517 10.88 -3.41 -27.56
N ILE A 518 9.62 -3.27 -27.18
CA ILE A 518 8.83 -4.31 -26.53
C ILE A 518 8.99 -5.66 -27.24
N ASN A 519 9.29 -6.72 -26.48
CA ASN A 519 9.59 -8.06 -27.02
C ASN A 519 8.33 -8.93 -27.14
N TYR A 520 7.49 -8.92 -26.11
CA TYR A 520 6.24 -9.68 -26.05
C TYR A 520 5.12 -8.74 -25.61
N GLU A 521 3.94 -8.86 -26.20
CA GLU A 521 2.80 -8.00 -25.91
C GLU A 521 1.57 -8.84 -25.60
N GLY A 522 0.89 -8.49 -24.50
CA GLY A 522 -0.35 -9.09 -24.04
C GLY A 522 -1.12 -8.11 -23.16
N PRO A 523 -2.28 -8.51 -22.60
CA PRO A 523 -3.17 -7.63 -21.85
C PRO A 523 -2.52 -6.97 -20.62
N PHE A 524 -1.47 -7.57 -20.05
CA PHE A 524 -0.75 -7.03 -18.89
C PHE A 524 -0.06 -5.68 -19.14
N PHE A 525 0.40 -5.39 -20.37
CA PHE A 525 1.03 -4.10 -20.65
C PHE A 525 0.06 -2.95 -20.44
N GLY A 526 -1.18 -3.13 -20.90
CA GLY A 526 -2.26 -2.16 -20.72
C GLY A 526 -2.75 -2.02 -19.28
N GLN A 527 -2.32 -2.90 -18.38
CA GLN A 527 -2.56 -2.78 -16.94
C GLN A 527 -1.48 -1.94 -16.24
N SER A 528 -0.54 -1.31 -16.96
CA SER A 528 0.43 -0.38 -16.36
C SER A 528 -0.26 0.86 -15.80
N ARG A 529 0.07 1.25 -14.56
CA ARG A 529 -0.52 2.41 -13.88
C ARG A 529 0.36 3.63 -14.10
N LEU A 530 0.00 4.49 -15.06
CA LEU A 530 0.72 5.74 -15.36
C LEU A 530 0.25 6.94 -14.51
N LYS A 531 -0.18 6.74 -13.25
CA LYS A 531 -0.49 7.84 -12.34
C LYS A 531 0.83 8.55 -11.96
N GLY A 532 1.30 9.45 -12.83
CA GLY A 532 2.60 10.13 -12.77
C GLY A 532 3.20 10.33 -14.17
N GLN A 533 4.10 11.30 -14.34
CA GLN A 533 4.66 11.65 -15.66
C GLN A 533 5.81 10.70 -16.09
N ARG A 534 5.62 9.38 -15.95
CA ARG A 534 6.66 8.37 -16.22
C ARG A 534 6.08 7.18 -16.97
N TRP A 535 6.84 6.65 -17.94
CA TRP A 535 6.55 5.39 -18.63
C TRP A 535 7.85 4.58 -18.75
N THR A 536 7.80 3.29 -18.45
CA THR A 536 9.01 2.44 -18.38
C THR A 536 8.89 1.23 -19.28
N LEU A 537 10.01 0.84 -19.88
CA LEU A 537 10.20 -0.43 -20.57
C LEU A 537 11.51 -1.07 -20.15
N MET A 538 11.49 -2.40 -20.00
CA MET A 538 12.69 -3.22 -19.91
C MET A 538 12.82 -4.12 -21.13
N ARG A 539 14.05 -4.28 -21.63
CA ARG A 539 14.40 -5.29 -22.65
C ARG A 539 15.74 -5.91 -22.34
N SER A 540 15.77 -7.24 -22.25
CA SER A 540 16.91 -7.96 -21.67
C SER A 540 17.25 -7.33 -20.30
N THR A 541 18.46 -6.85 -20.07
CA THR A 541 18.83 -6.17 -18.82
C THR A 541 18.67 -4.66 -18.86
N ARG A 542 18.25 -4.05 -19.98
CA ARG A 542 18.20 -2.60 -20.10
C ARG A 542 16.83 -2.06 -19.72
N VAL A 543 16.80 -1.13 -18.78
CA VAL A 543 15.59 -0.39 -18.39
C VAL A 543 15.69 1.01 -18.95
N VAL A 544 14.61 1.45 -19.60
CA VAL A 544 14.44 2.80 -20.14
C VAL A 544 13.17 3.40 -19.56
N GLN A 545 13.28 4.57 -18.95
CA GLN A 545 12.14 5.35 -18.47
C GLN A 545 12.07 6.67 -19.23
N LEU A 546 10.88 7.02 -19.70
CA LEU A 546 10.58 8.29 -20.34
C LEU A 546 9.67 9.14 -19.45
N ASP A 547 9.87 10.44 -19.54
CA ASP A 547 8.94 11.44 -19.03
C ASP A 547 7.74 11.58 -19.99
N THR A 548 6.52 11.33 -19.53
CA THR A 548 5.35 11.31 -20.44
C THR A 548 4.89 12.71 -20.86
N ALA A 549 5.30 13.77 -20.16
CA ALA A 549 4.96 15.14 -20.52
C ALA A 549 5.88 15.67 -21.63
N THR A 550 7.17 15.33 -21.57
CA THR A 550 8.19 15.89 -22.47
C THR A 550 8.71 14.90 -23.51
N GLY A 551 8.55 13.59 -23.29
CA GLY A 551 9.15 12.54 -24.09
C GLY A 551 10.65 12.33 -23.81
N ALA A 552 11.25 13.02 -22.83
CA ALA A 552 12.66 12.88 -22.52
C ALA A 552 12.96 11.52 -21.87
N ILE A 553 14.08 10.89 -22.25
CA ILE A 553 14.59 9.71 -21.55
C ILE A 553 15.21 10.18 -20.22
N VAL A 554 14.65 9.72 -19.11
CA VAL A 554 15.07 10.10 -17.75
C VAL A 554 15.85 9.01 -17.04
N LEU A 555 15.73 7.75 -17.48
CA LEU A 555 16.53 6.63 -17.02
C LEU A 555 16.89 5.74 -18.21
N ASN A 556 18.14 5.29 -18.27
CA ASN A 556 18.63 4.36 -19.29
C ASN A 556 19.81 3.57 -18.72
N GLU A 557 19.52 2.44 -18.08
CA GLU A 557 20.50 1.71 -17.26
C GLU A 557 20.48 0.21 -17.53
N LEU A 558 21.58 -0.47 -17.22
CA LEU A 558 21.71 -1.92 -17.28
C LEU A 558 21.54 -2.50 -15.87
N TRP A 559 20.59 -3.42 -15.73
CA TRP A 559 20.29 -4.17 -14.51
C TRP A 559 20.99 -5.53 -14.48
N PRO A 560 21.05 -6.22 -13.32
CA PRO A 560 21.69 -7.52 -13.21
C PRO A 560 21.00 -8.58 -14.07
N ASN A 561 21.76 -9.58 -14.55
CA ASN A 561 21.23 -10.67 -15.39
C ASN A 561 20.09 -11.48 -14.73
N ALA A 562 19.99 -11.46 -13.40
CA ALA A 562 18.92 -12.10 -12.64
C ALA A 562 17.51 -11.62 -13.05
N VAL A 563 17.40 -10.36 -13.48
CA VAL A 563 16.13 -9.72 -13.86
C VAL A 563 16.00 -9.48 -15.37
N SER A 564 16.80 -10.18 -16.19
CA SER A 564 16.74 -10.04 -17.65
C SER A 564 15.36 -10.38 -18.20
N GLU A 565 14.69 -9.39 -18.81
CA GLU A 565 13.36 -9.51 -19.39
C GLU A 565 13.25 -10.65 -20.41
N GLN A 566 12.22 -11.49 -20.24
CA GLN A 566 11.88 -12.61 -21.14
C GLN A 566 10.41 -12.61 -21.59
N GLY A 567 9.76 -11.45 -21.62
CA GLY A 567 8.45 -11.24 -22.22
C GLY A 567 7.61 -10.24 -21.45
N ALA A 568 6.77 -10.78 -20.55
CA ALA A 568 5.73 -10.01 -19.88
C ALA A 568 6.31 -9.06 -18.80
N GLN A 569 5.75 -7.85 -18.75
CA GLN A 569 6.15 -6.78 -17.82
C GLN A 569 5.03 -5.75 -17.67
N VAL A 570 5.04 -5.04 -16.54
CA VAL A 570 4.04 -4.02 -16.22
C VAL A 570 4.66 -2.99 -15.27
N TYR A 571 4.33 -1.73 -15.49
CA TYR A 571 4.90 -0.60 -14.75
C TYR A 571 3.88 0.05 -13.82
N ASP A 572 4.33 0.48 -12.65
CA ASP A 572 3.56 1.29 -11.71
C ASP A 572 4.27 2.60 -11.38
N ALA A 573 3.72 3.72 -11.86
CA ALA A 573 4.27 5.05 -11.66
C ALA A 573 4.09 5.59 -10.24
N VAL A 574 3.14 5.07 -9.46
CA VAL A 574 2.90 5.53 -8.08
C VAL A 574 4.01 5.08 -7.14
N THR A 575 4.45 3.83 -7.31
CA THR A 575 5.54 3.24 -6.51
C THR A 575 6.89 3.30 -7.24
N ASP A 576 6.89 3.74 -8.50
CA ASP A 576 8.03 3.72 -9.42
C ASP A 576 8.71 2.34 -9.45
N THR A 577 7.88 1.33 -9.72
CA THR A 577 8.32 -0.07 -9.76
C THR A 577 7.92 -0.74 -11.06
N HIS A 578 8.73 -1.69 -11.48
CA HIS A 578 8.55 -2.42 -12.74
C HIS A 578 8.52 -3.91 -12.45
N LEU A 579 7.39 -4.56 -12.68
CA LEU A 579 7.33 -6.03 -12.62
C LEU A 579 7.75 -6.57 -13.97
N VAL A 580 8.70 -7.50 -13.96
CA VAL A 580 9.25 -8.11 -15.17
C VAL A 580 9.53 -9.59 -14.95
N ARG A 581 9.37 -10.36 -16.01
CA ARG A 581 9.84 -11.74 -16.05
C ARG A 581 11.35 -11.79 -16.28
N GLY A 582 12.11 -12.19 -15.25
CA GLY A 582 13.54 -12.48 -15.32
C GLY A 582 13.86 -13.93 -15.70
N THR A 583 15.17 -14.22 -15.86
CA THR A 583 15.67 -15.60 -16.07
C THR A 583 15.42 -16.52 -14.86
N ASN A 584 15.43 -15.95 -13.65
CA ASN A 584 15.29 -16.70 -12.39
C ASN A 584 13.87 -16.64 -11.80
N GLY A 585 12.88 -16.22 -12.59
CA GLY A 585 11.50 -16.00 -12.14
C GLY A 585 11.06 -14.55 -12.31
N TRP A 586 9.94 -14.20 -11.70
CA TRP A 586 9.40 -12.85 -11.74
C TRP A 586 10.07 -11.96 -10.71
N ALA A 587 10.37 -10.74 -11.11
CA ALA A 587 11.01 -9.74 -10.27
C ALA A 587 10.21 -8.44 -10.29
N ARG A 588 10.13 -7.79 -9.14
CA ARG A 588 9.78 -6.38 -9.03
C ARG A 588 11.06 -5.59 -8.89
N LEU A 589 11.30 -4.70 -9.84
CA LEU A 589 12.41 -3.78 -9.86
C LEU A 589 11.94 -2.48 -9.23
N PHE A 590 12.74 -1.93 -8.33
CA PHE A 590 12.45 -0.66 -7.70
C PHE A 590 13.33 0.40 -8.35
N LEU A 591 12.72 1.23 -9.21
CA LEU A 591 13.45 2.21 -10.01
C LEU A 591 13.78 3.45 -9.18
N ASN A 592 14.78 4.22 -9.59
CA ASN A 592 15.16 5.46 -8.91
C ASN A 592 15.42 5.30 -7.39
N ARG A 593 15.78 4.09 -6.95
CA ARG A 593 16.25 3.81 -5.58
C ARG A 593 17.73 4.13 -5.47
N GLY A 594 18.19 4.27 -4.24
CA GLY A 594 19.60 4.56 -3.99
C GLY A 594 19.99 4.29 -2.55
N GLY A 595 21.27 4.02 -2.40
CA GLY A 595 21.94 3.93 -1.11
C GLY A 595 22.90 5.09 -0.91
N GLY A 596 23.45 5.14 0.28
CA GLY A 596 24.50 6.07 0.65
C GLY A 596 25.82 5.35 0.88
N GLU A 597 26.90 5.87 0.32
CA GLU A 597 28.26 5.38 0.57
C GLU A 597 29.02 6.30 1.53
N GLY A 598 30.12 5.77 2.05
CA GLY A 598 31.07 6.55 2.83
C GLY A 598 32.05 7.32 1.96
N GLU A 599 32.57 8.42 2.48
CA GLU A 599 33.62 9.19 1.83
C GLU A 599 35.01 8.64 2.19
N ALA A 600 36.00 8.76 1.30
CA ALA A 600 37.36 8.35 1.64
C ALA A 600 37.91 9.26 2.75
N LEU A 601 38.53 8.70 3.79
CA LEU A 601 39.11 9.49 4.89
C LEU A 601 40.12 10.52 4.37
N SER A 602 40.95 10.14 3.39
CA SER A 602 41.88 11.02 2.70
C SER A 602 41.18 12.21 2.02
N ALA A 603 40.03 11.98 1.37
CA ALA A 603 39.26 13.04 0.71
C ALA A 603 38.67 14.03 1.72
N ILE A 604 38.15 13.55 2.85
CA ILE A 604 37.64 14.42 3.92
C ILE A 604 38.76 15.31 4.46
N VAL A 605 39.91 14.71 4.80
CA VAL A 605 41.05 15.47 5.35
C VAL A 605 41.59 16.46 4.32
N ALA A 606 41.68 16.07 3.04
CA ALA A 606 42.11 16.96 1.97
C ALA A 606 41.16 18.16 1.78
N ASP A 607 39.84 17.93 1.80
CA ASP A 607 38.83 19.01 1.72
C ASP A 607 38.97 19.98 2.90
N LEU A 608 39.08 19.45 4.12
CA LEU A 608 39.27 20.26 5.33
C LEU A 608 40.56 21.08 5.29
N CYS A 609 41.67 20.51 4.81
CA CYS A 609 42.93 21.23 4.59
C CYS A 609 42.80 22.32 3.51
N ALA A 610 42.12 22.03 2.40
CA ALA A 610 41.86 23.00 1.34
C ALA A 610 41.06 24.21 1.85
N ARG A 611 40.09 23.98 2.74
CA ARG A 611 39.34 25.06 3.42
C ARG A 611 40.21 25.91 4.34
N ALA A 612 41.33 25.37 4.85
CA ALA A 612 42.35 26.13 5.58
C ALA A 612 43.37 26.82 4.65
N GLY A 613 43.27 26.64 3.33
CA GLY A 613 44.19 27.21 2.34
C GLY A 613 45.37 26.32 1.97
N LEU A 614 45.39 25.05 2.39
CA LEU A 614 46.44 24.08 2.04
C LEU A 614 45.99 23.24 0.84
N GLY A 615 46.68 23.37 -0.28
CA GLY A 615 46.38 22.60 -1.49
C GLY A 615 46.88 21.15 -1.41
N LEU A 616 46.55 20.35 -2.43
CA LEU A 616 47.03 18.96 -2.53
C LEU A 616 48.55 18.81 -2.61
N ALA A 617 49.28 19.88 -2.93
CA ALA A 617 50.74 19.90 -2.94
C ALA A 617 51.35 20.10 -1.53
N ASP A 618 50.57 20.66 -0.60
CA ASP A 618 51.04 21.01 0.76
C ASP A 618 50.75 19.89 1.77
N ILE A 619 50.04 18.83 1.35
CA ILE A 619 49.58 17.74 2.21
C ILE A 619 49.89 16.36 1.61
N ASP A 620 50.09 15.37 2.47
CA ASP A 620 50.15 13.96 2.09
C ASP A 620 49.13 13.15 2.92
N VAL A 621 48.11 12.64 2.25
CA VAL A 621 47.02 11.83 2.83
C VAL A 621 47.00 10.40 2.30
N ALA A 622 48.09 9.94 1.67
CA ALA A 622 48.14 8.66 0.97
C ALA A 622 47.91 7.45 1.90
N GLU A 623 48.29 7.54 3.18
CA GLU A 623 48.08 6.46 4.15
C GLU A 623 46.61 6.37 4.64
N LEU A 624 45.78 7.39 4.42
CA LEU A 624 44.39 7.45 4.91
C LEU A 624 43.42 6.71 3.98
N THR A 625 43.56 5.39 3.92
CA THR A 625 42.79 4.48 3.06
C THR A 625 41.36 4.10 3.52
N PRO A 626 40.98 4.15 4.82
CA PRO A 626 39.64 3.79 5.25
C PRO A 626 38.53 4.67 4.66
N SER A 627 37.31 4.12 4.56
CA SER A 627 36.10 4.87 4.25
C SER A 627 35.37 5.28 5.54
N VAL A 628 34.80 6.49 5.52
CA VAL A 628 34.01 7.08 6.60
C VAL A 628 32.53 7.09 6.18
N PRO A 629 31.67 6.23 6.74
CA PRO A 629 30.29 6.10 6.28
C PRO A 629 29.48 7.40 6.41
N GLY A 630 29.68 8.15 7.49
CA GLY A 630 29.17 9.51 7.61
C GLY A 630 29.91 10.33 8.67
N TYR A 631 30.16 11.61 8.40
CA TYR A 631 30.77 12.56 9.34
C TYR A 631 30.15 13.96 9.24
N VAL A 632 29.69 14.51 10.37
CA VAL A 632 29.04 15.83 10.41
C VAL A 632 29.79 16.83 11.28
N ILE A 633 29.96 18.05 10.75
CA ILE A 633 30.47 19.21 11.46
C ILE A 633 29.29 20.17 11.68
N GLY A 634 28.57 19.98 12.78
CA GLY A 634 27.34 20.72 13.08
C GLY A 634 27.53 22.04 13.82
N ARG A 635 28.75 22.35 14.28
CA ARG A 635 29.09 23.54 15.07
C ARG A 635 30.33 24.22 14.50
N GLN A 636 30.46 25.52 14.73
CA GLN A 636 31.67 26.25 14.39
C GLN A 636 32.87 25.67 15.15
N THR A 637 33.89 25.23 14.42
CA THR A 637 35.12 24.65 14.96
C THR A 637 36.31 25.05 14.08
N THR A 638 37.53 24.79 14.55
CA THR A 638 38.73 24.91 13.71
C THR A 638 38.86 23.69 12.82
N VAL A 639 39.54 23.81 11.67
CA VAL A 639 39.85 22.67 10.79
C VAL A 639 40.57 21.56 11.55
N ARG A 640 41.52 21.91 12.42
CA ARG A 640 42.16 20.95 13.33
C ARG A 640 41.13 20.23 14.21
N GLY A 641 40.25 20.98 14.87
CA GLY A 641 39.19 20.41 15.70
C GLY A 641 38.17 19.57 14.91
N ALA A 642 38.07 19.73 13.59
CA ALA A 642 37.29 18.85 12.72
C ALA A 642 38.06 17.58 12.29
N ILE A 643 39.40 17.61 12.27
CA ILE A 643 40.23 16.43 11.95
C ILE A 643 40.45 15.56 13.20
N GLU A 644 40.53 16.14 14.40
CA GLU A 644 40.78 15.43 15.66
C GLU A 644 39.85 14.24 15.93
N PRO A 645 38.51 14.32 15.77
CA PRO A 645 37.63 13.17 15.96
C PRO A 645 37.92 12.04 14.96
N LEU A 646 38.31 12.37 13.74
CA LEU A 646 38.70 11.38 12.71
C LEU A 646 40.03 10.72 13.08
N ALA A 647 41.00 11.51 13.55
CA ALA A 647 42.29 11.00 14.04
C ALA A 647 42.12 10.04 15.22
N GLN A 648 41.21 10.34 16.14
CA GLN A 648 40.86 9.48 17.28
C GLN A 648 40.16 8.19 16.84
N ALA A 649 39.25 8.25 15.87
CA ALA A 649 38.50 7.08 15.39
C ALA A 649 39.34 6.14 14.51
N TYR A 650 40.19 6.71 13.65
CA TYR A 650 40.96 5.97 12.64
C TYR A 650 42.45 5.83 12.97
N PHE A 651 42.90 6.33 14.13
CA PHE A 651 44.25 6.18 14.67
C PHE A 651 45.35 6.65 13.70
N PHE A 652 45.28 7.92 13.30
CA PHE A 652 46.33 8.58 12.53
C PHE A 652 46.80 9.87 13.24
N ASP A 653 48.02 10.28 12.93
CA ASP A 653 48.63 11.51 13.43
C ASP A 653 49.08 12.38 12.24
N ALA A 654 49.39 13.65 12.49
CA ALA A 654 49.90 14.57 11.47
C ALA A 654 51.26 15.13 11.89
N ALA A 655 52.21 15.13 10.98
CA ALA A 655 53.52 15.76 11.15
C ALA A 655 53.94 16.48 9.88
N GLU A 656 54.54 17.64 10.04
CA GLU A 656 55.20 18.35 8.95
C GLU A 656 56.55 17.69 8.65
N SER A 657 56.83 17.45 7.38
CA SER A 657 58.06 16.83 6.90
C SER A 657 58.36 17.36 5.50
N ASP A 658 59.48 18.08 5.36
CA ASP A 658 59.90 18.77 4.13
C ASP A 658 58.80 19.68 3.53
N ASP A 659 58.34 20.67 4.31
CA ASP A 659 57.25 21.62 3.94
C ASP A 659 55.90 20.96 3.55
N THR A 660 55.74 19.66 3.79
CA THR A 660 54.51 18.91 3.51
C THR A 660 53.90 18.40 4.81
N LEU A 661 52.62 18.69 5.05
CA LEU A 661 51.89 18.14 6.18
C LEU A 661 51.46 16.70 5.87
N ARG A 662 52.14 15.72 6.47
CA ARG A 662 51.89 14.29 6.22
C ARG A 662 51.00 13.70 7.31
N PHE A 663 49.92 13.04 6.89
CA PHE A 663 49.00 12.31 7.75
C PHE A 663 49.37 10.83 7.73
N ARG A 664 49.91 10.34 8.84
CA ARG A 664 50.48 8.99 8.96
C ARG A 664 49.64 8.13 9.90
N THR A 665 49.38 6.88 9.51
CA THR A 665 48.62 5.93 10.31
C THR A 665 49.47 5.37 11.46
N ARG A 666 48.86 5.03 12.60
CA ARG A 666 49.58 4.40 13.72
C ARG A 666 49.81 2.91 13.49
N GLY A 667 50.83 2.34 14.13
CA GLY A 667 51.18 0.93 13.99
C GLY A 667 52.09 0.59 12.79
N ARG A 668 52.80 1.58 12.24
CA ARG A 668 53.76 1.42 11.15
C ARG A 668 54.94 0.52 11.56
N ALA A 669 55.63 -0.02 10.56
CA ALA A 669 56.92 -0.64 10.78
C ALA A 669 57.92 0.41 11.29
N PRO A 670 58.91 0.02 12.12
CA PRO A 670 59.94 0.93 12.57
C PRO A 670 60.67 1.58 11.39
N ALA A 671 60.73 2.92 11.38
CA ALA A 671 61.52 3.71 10.44
C ALA A 671 63.04 3.54 10.69
N ALA A 672 63.41 3.20 11.91
CA ALA A 672 64.79 2.95 12.31
C ALA A 672 64.92 1.94 13.45
N THR A 673 66.07 1.28 13.49
CA THR A 673 66.55 0.53 14.66
C THR A 673 67.81 1.22 15.17
N ILE A 674 67.80 1.61 16.44
CA ILE A 674 68.84 2.44 17.06
C ILE A 674 69.46 1.65 18.21
N GLY A 675 70.78 1.45 18.18
CA GLY A 675 71.50 0.88 19.33
C GLY A 675 71.54 1.87 20.49
N ALA A 676 71.30 1.43 21.72
CA ALA A 676 71.28 2.28 22.90
C ALA A 676 72.64 2.97 23.16
N GLU A 677 73.73 2.40 22.65
CA GLU A 677 75.08 2.97 22.67
C GLU A 677 75.24 4.21 21.79
N LEU A 678 74.31 4.46 20.86
CA LEU A 678 74.28 5.63 19.99
C LEU A 678 73.51 6.81 20.61
N LEU A 679 72.86 6.61 21.76
CA LEU A 679 72.10 7.65 22.45
C LEU A 679 73.04 8.62 23.16
N VAL A 680 72.72 9.91 23.10
CA VAL A 680 73.43 10.96 23.84
C VAL A 680 72.99 10.91 25.32
N PRO A 681 73.91 11.10 26.29
CA PRO A 681 73.54 11.13 27.70
C PRO A 681 72.58 12.30 28.02
N LEU A 682 71.43 11.98 28.59
CA LEU A 682 70.47 12.95 29.14
C LEU A 682 71.00 13.63 30.42
N ASP A 683 71.90 12.95 31.14
CA ASP A 683 72.60 13.46 32.31
C ASP A 683 74.07 13.05 32.24
N GLU A 684 74.95 14.01 31.93
CA GLU A 684 76.39 13.82 31.81
C GLU A 684 77.05 13.26 33.09
N ARG A 685 76.42 13.46 34.25
CA ARG A 685 76.97 13.05 35.55
C ARG A 685 76.65 11.60 35.89
N THR A 686 75.51 11.09 35.43
CA THR A 686 75.07 9.71 35.69
C THR A 686 75.26 8.80 34.47
N GLY A 687 75.42 9.36 33.28
CA GLY A 687 75.48 8.60 32.03
C GLY A 687 74.12 8.03 31.59
N GLU A 688 73.01 8.46 32.20
CA GLU A 688 71.65 8.05 31.81
C GLU A 688 71.37 8.56 30.40
N SER A 689 71.14 7.66 29.43
CA SER A 689 70.81 8.02 28.04
C SER A 689 69.37 7.64 27.63
N TRP A 690 68.62 7.00 28.53
CA TRP A 690 67.24 6.57 28.31
C TRP A 690 66.44 6.69 29.60
N ARG A 691 65.31 7.40 29.53
CA ARG A 691 64.40 7.57 30.67
C ARG A 691 63.01 7.06 30.35
N GLU A 692 62.54 6.10 31.12
CA GLU A 692 61.15 5.60 31.07
C GLU A 692 60.32 6.26 32.18
N ARG A 693 59.18 6.84 31.80
CA ARG A 693 58.13 7.29 32.72
C ARG A 693 56.90 6.43 32.53
N ARG A 694 56.36 5.88 33.60
CA ARG A 694 55.14 5.06 33.56
C ARG A 694 53.99 5.76 34.25
N THR A 695 52.88 5.95 33.54
CA THR A 695 51.64 6.51 34.11
C THR A 695 51.10 5.61 35.22
N GLN A 696 50.48 6.19 36.24
CA GLN A 696 49.90 5.42 37.35
C GLN A 696 48.70 4.62 36.86
N GLU A 697 48.54 3.41 37.37
CA GLU A 697 47.49 2.50 36.90
C GLU A 697 46.08 3.04 37.14
N VAL A 698 45.85 3.74 38.25
CA VAL A 698 44.57 4.34 38.62
C VAL A 698 44.09 5.40 37.62
N GLU A 699 45.00 5.99 36.85
CA GLU A 699 44.70 7.00 35.83
C GLU A 699 44.34 6.36 34.47
N LEU A 700 44.68 5.09 34.25
CA LEU A 700 44.40 4.38 32.99
C LEU A 700 42.95 3.91 32.95
N PRO A 701 42.28 3.91 31.78
CA PRO A 701 40.88 3.51 31.70
C PRO A 701 40.70 2.00 31.95
N GLU A 702 39.79 1.61 32.85
CA GLU A 702 39.25 0.24 32.93
C GLU A 702 38.29 -0.03 31.76
N ARG A 703 37.53 1.01 31.38
CA ARG A 703 36.52 0.98 30.32
C ARG A 703 36.64 2.20 29.43
N VAL A 704 36.49 2.00 28.13
CA VAL A 704 36.29 3.07 27.15
C VAL A 704 34.92 2.87 26.51
N ALA A 705 34.08 3.90 26.53
CA ALA A 705 32.83 3.95 25.80
C ALA A 705 32.97 4.85 24.57
N VAL A 706 32.35 4.47 23.46
CA VAL A 706 32.24 5.27 22.24
C VAL A 706 30.77 5.58 22.04
N VAL A 707 30.45 6.87 21.99
CA VAL A 707 29.14 7.42 21.69
C VAL A 707 29.15 7.86 20.23
N TYR A 708 28.20 7.38 19.44
CA TYR A 708 28.19 7.55 17.98
C TYR A 708 26.74 7.64 17.45
N MET A 709 26.57 8.00 16.19
CA MET A 709 25.28 7.89 15.49
C MET A 709 25.17 6.50 14.86
N ASP A 710 24.20 5.70 15.29
CA ASP A 710 24.05 4.33 14.82
C ASP A 710 23.25 4.28 13.52
N ARG A 711 23.96 4.08 12.41
CA ARG A 711 23.38 4.01 11.05
C ARG A 711 22.31 2.92 10.92
N ASP A 712 22.45 1.80 11.65
CA ASP A 712 21.56 0.64 11.53
C ASP A 712 20.33 0.78 12.47
N ALA A 713 20.34 1.79 13.34
CA ALA A 713 19.23 2.16 14.23
C ALA A 713 18.70 3.58 13.92
N ASP A 714 18.49 3.90 12.64
CA ASP A 714 17.95 5.18 12.15
C ASP A 714 18.71 6.43 12.65
N TYR A 715 20.03 6.30 12.80
CA TYR A 715 20.94 7.35 13.31
C TYR A 715 20.65 7.78 14.74
N GLN A 716 19.99 6.93 15.54
CA GLN A 716 19.87 7.16 16.97
C GLN A 716 21.25 7.10 17.64
N GLN A 717 21.38 7.80 18.76
CA GLN A 717 22.63 7.82 19.52
C GLN A 717 22.89 6.42 20.10
N GLY A 718 23.93 5.76 19.59
CA GLY A 718 24.41 4.47 20.07
C GLY A 718 25.55 4.61 21.09
N THR A 719 25.75 3.59 21.92
CA THR A 719 26.92 3.50 22.80
C THR A 719 27.44 2.08 22.83
N GLN A 720 28.72 1.91 22.50
CA GLN A 720 29.44 0.64 22.61
C GLN A 720 30.62 0.84 23.55
N SER A 721 30.95 -0.16 24.36
CA SER A 721 32.04 -0.03 25.31
C SER A 721 32.91 -1.26 25.34
N GLU A 722 34.22 -1.08 25.49
CA GLU A 722 35.15 -2.17 25.77
C GLU A 722 35.65 -2.05 27.20
N LYS A 723 35.76 -3.19 27.88
CA LYS A 723 36.22 -3.27 29.25
C LYS A 723 37.36 -4.28 29.35
N ARG A 724 38.42 -3.91 30.05
CA ARG A 724 39.50 -4.85 30.39
C ARG A 724 39.05 -5.79 31.52
N ALA A 725 39.19 -7.10 31.32
CA ALA A 725 38.69 -8.11 32.25
C ALA A 725 39.41 -8.06 33.61
N SER A 726 38.66 -8.09 34.71
CA SER A 726 39.17 -7.99 36.08
C SER A 726 38.76 -9.18 36.98
N LEU A 727 38.11 -10.19 36.41
CA LEU A 727 37.60 -11.38 37.11
C LEU A 727 37.99 -12.64 36.31
N PRO A 728 38.19 -13.80 36.97
CA PRO A 728 38.00 -14.07 38.40
C PRO A 728 39.16 -13.58 39.30
N LEU A 729 40.31 -13.22 38.73
CA LEU A 729 41.44 -12.59 39.43
C LEU A 729 41.68 -11.20 38.86
N ALA A 730 41.77 -10.18 39.72
CA ALA A 730 42.06 -8.82 39.31
C ALA A 730 43.52 -8.70 38.86
N THR A 731 43.74 -8.60 37.55
CA THR A 731 45.05 -8.30 36.94
C THR A 731 45.33 -6.80 36.84
N MET A 732 44.36 -5.97 37.23
CA MET A 732 44.43 -4.51 37.36
C MET A 732 43.41 -4.01 38.41
N HIS A 733 43.67 -2.84 38.99
CA HIS A 733 42.87 -2.18 40.02
C HIS A 733 42.25 -0.86 39.57
N SER A 734 42.49 -0.42 38.32
CA SER A 734 41.83 0.79 37.81
C SER A 734 40.30 0.67 37.84
N ARG A 735 39.65 1.81 38.07
CA ARG A 735 38.20 2.03 37.98
C ARG A 735 37.84 3.22 37.08
N ASN A 736 38.83 3.78 36.39
CA ASN A 736 38.62 4.95 35.54
C ASN A 736 37.77 4.57 34.32
N GLN A 737 36.86 5.45 33.90
CA GLN A 737 36.03 5.26 32.71
C GLN A 737 36.22 6.47 31.80
N ALA A 738 36.55 6.21 30.54
CA ALA A 738 36.65 7.24 29.52
C ALA A 738 35.49 7.11 28.53
N SER A 739 35.04 8.24 28.00
CA SER A 739 34.02 8.29 26.94
C SER A 739 34.55 9.10 25.77
N LEU A 740 34.35 8.59 24.56
CA LEU A 740 34.71 9.22 23.30
C LEU A 740 33.43 9.54 22.53
N GLU A 741 33.13 10.83 22.36
CA GLU A 741 31.97 11.29 21.61
C GLU A 741 32.38 11.57 20.16
N LEU A 742 31.93 10.71 19.24
CA LEU A 742 32.25 10.82 17.82
C LEU A 742 31.01 11.27 17.05
N ALA A 743 31.15 12.38 16.30
CA ALA A 743 30.13 12.86 15.37
C ALA A 743 30.11 12.03 14.06
N LEU A 744 30.26 10.71 14.18
CA LEU A 744 30.33 9.77 13.07
C LEU A 744 29.08 8.90 13.02
N ALA A 745 28.56 8.67 11.81
CA ALA A 745 27.57 7.65 11.54
C ALA A 745 28.28 6.33 11.21
N ILE A 746 28.33 5.41 12.18
CA ILE A 746 29.03 4.13 12.06
C ILE A 746 28.17 3.01 12.64
N ASP A 747 28.45 1.78 12.26
CA ASP A 747 27.80 0.60 12.83
C ASP A 747 28.37 0.29 14.23
N ALA A 748 27.60 -0.46 15.02
CA ALA A 748 27.97 -0.84 16.38
C ALA A 748 29.30 -1.62 16.45
N THR A 749 29.63 -2.43 15.45
CA THR A 749 30.87 -3.23 15.46
C THR A 749 32.08 -2.33 15.25
N THR A 750 31.99 -1.36 14.34
CA THR A 750 33.03 -0.33 14.16
C THR A 750 33.24 0.48 15.44
N ALA A 751 32.17 0.94 16.10
CA ALA A 751 32.28 1.67 17.37
C ALA A 751 32.95 0.83 18.48
N LYS A 752 32.58 -0.45 18.61
CA LYS A 752 33.20 -1.39 19.56
C LYS A 752 34.70 -1.58 19.28
N ARG A 753 35.10 -1.67 18.02
CA ARG A 753 36.51 -1.78 17.62
C ARG A 753 37.30 -0.52 17.97
N ILE A 754 36.72 0.67 17.79
CA ILE A 754 37.34 1.94 18.21
C ILE A 754 37.53 1.96 19.73
N ALA A 755 36.51 1.56 20.50
CA ALA A 755 36.60 1.46 21.96
C ALA A 755 37.73 0.52 22.41
N ALA A 756 37.84 -0.65 21.78
CA ALA A 756 38.88 -1.62 22.08
C ALA A 756 40.29 -1.11 21.77
N LYS A 757 40.50 -0.57 20.56
CA LYS A 757 41.79 0.00 20.17
C LYS A 757 42.19 1.14 21.11
N THR A 758 41.28 2.06 21.41
CA THR A 758 41.52 3.19 22.33
C THR A 758 41.90 2.70 23.73
N LEU A 759 41.17 1.71 24.26
CA LEU A 759 41.45 1.11 25.57
C LEU A 759 42.86 0.53 25.60
N TYR A 760 43.20 -0.39 24.68
CA TYR A 760 44.49 -1.06 24.71
C TYR A 760 45.65 -0.13 24.35
N SER A 761 45.46 0.86 23.46
CA SER A 761 46.45 1.89 23.18
C SER A 761 46.76 2.71 24.43
N ALA A 762 45.76 3.15 25.21
CA ALA A 762 46.01 3.87 26.46
C ALA A 762 46.84 3.06 27.47
N TRP A 763 46.64 1.73 27.52
CA TRP A 763 47.41 0.84 28.40
C TRP A 763 48.84 0.59 27.91
N ILE A 764 49.06 0.57 26.60
CA ILE A 764 50.38 0.37 25.99
C ILE A 764 51.19 1.65 26.05
N GLU A 765 50.58 2.79 25.70
CA GLU A 765 51.18 4.14 25.76
C GLU A 765 51.43 4.61 27.21
N ARG A 766 51.13 3.79 28.22
CA ARG A 766 51.48 4.01 29.63
C ARG A 766 52.97 4.28 29.83
N SER A 767 53.83 3.61 29.07
CA SER A 767 55.29 3.81 29.12
C SER A 767 55.67 4.89 28.11
N ALA A 768 56.08 6.04 28.61
CA ALA A 768 56.64 7.14 27.84
C ALA A 768 58.17 7.14 27.96
N TYR A 769 58.85 7.47 26.88
CA TYR A 769 60.30 7.42 26.79
C TYR A 769 60.86 8.79 26.42
N GLU A 770 61.94 9.18 27.09
CA GLU A 770 62.76 10.34 26.77
C GLU A 770 64.17 9.85 26.42
N ALA A 771 64.72 10.34 25.32
CA ALA A 771 66.07 10.04 24.85
C ALA A 771 66.62 11.23 24.05
N GLU A 772 67.94 11.30 23.87
CA GLU A 772 68.57 12.27 22.99
C GLU A 772 69.36 11.54 21.91
N LEU A 773 69.11 11.90 20.65
CA LEU A 773 69.74 11.27 19.48
C LEU A 773 70.78 12.20 18.84
N PRO A 774 71.86 11.66 18.27
CA PRO A 774 72.84 12.44 17.52
C PRO A 774 72.26 12.94 16.17
N PRO A 775 72.91 13.92 15.53
CA PRO A 775 72.46 14.52 14.27
C PRO A 775 72.23 13.52 13.11
N ASP A 776 72.85 12.34 13.15
CA ASP A 776 72.68 11.27 12.14
C ASP A 776 71.21 10.83 11.97
N TRP A 777 70.35 11.14 12.95
CA TRP A 777 68.93 10.81 12.96
C TRP A 777 68.01 11.98 12.60
N LEU A 778 68.53 13.10 12.07
CA LEU A 778 67.74 14.27 11.61
C LEU A 778 66.63 13.93 10.60
N ARG A 779 66.71 12.76 9.95
CA ARG A 779 65.69 12.24 9.04
C ARG A 779 64.41 11.73 9.71
N LEU A 780 64.36 11.66 11.04
CA LEU A 780 63.19 11.19 11.78
C LEU A 780 62.21 12.34 12.00
N ASP A 781 60.93 12.07 11.74
CA ASP A 781 59.86 13.02 12.02
C ASP A 781 59.11 12.63 13.30
N PRO A 782 58.39 13.57 13.94
CA PRO A 782 57.27 13.19 14.81
C PRO A 782 56.36 12.19 14.08
N THR A 783 55.76 11.26 14.83
CA THR A 783 54.95 10.10 14.37
C THR A 783 55.74 8.88 13.86
N ASP A 784 57.04 8.98 13.62
CA ASP A 784 57.83 7.80 13.26
C ASP A 784 57.98 6.81 14.42
N VAL A 785 58.10 5.54 14.07
CA VAL A 785 58.31 4.45 15.02
C VAL A 785 59.79 4.07 14.98
N VAL A 786 60.44 3.97 16.13
CA VAL A 786 61.83 3.52 16.24
C VAL A 786 61.93 2.38 17.23
N ASP A 787 62.78 1.40 16.93
CA ASP A 787 63.12 0.32 17.85
C ASP A 787 64.49 0.64 18.48
N VAL A 788 64.52 0.85 19.80
CA VAL A 788 65.76 1.09 20.54
C VAL A 788 66.23 -0.21 21.18
N ILE A 789 67.42 -0.70 20.79
CA ILE A 789 67.96 -1.99 21.21
C ILE A 789 69.10 -1.78 22.20
N PHE A 790 68.98 -2.39 23.37
CA PHE A 790 70.02 -2.39 24.40
C PHE A 790 70.93 -3.60 24.23
N ALA A 791 72.21 -3.47 24.63
CA ALA A 791 73.19 -4.56 24.61
C ALA A 791 72.76 -5.79 25.45
N THR A 792 71.83 -5.61 26.39
CA THR A 792 71.20 -6.67 27.19
C THR A 792 70.19 -7.52 26.41
N GLY A 793 69.89 -7.16 25.16
CA GLY A 793 68.90 -7.81 24.29
C GLY A 793 67.48 -7.27 24.44
N SER A 794 67.24 -6.28 25.32
CA SER A 794 65.95 -5.60 25.43
C SER A 794 65.72 -4.65 24.24
N ALA A 795 64.52 -4.67 23.66
CA ALA A 795 64.12 -3.78 22.57
C ALA A 795 62.86 -2.99 22.96
N PHE A 796 62.93 -1.67 22.82
CA PHE A 796 61.81 -0.77 23.12
C PHE A 796 61.30 -0.12 21.85
N ARG A 797 60.10 -0.52 21.44
CA ARG A 797 59.40 0.11 20.32
C ARG A 797 58.75 1.41 20.78
N THR A 798 59.12 2.50 20.11
CA THR A 798 58.75 3.86 20.51
C THR A 798 58.18 4.61 19.33
N ARG A 799 56.93 5.06 19.44
CA ARG A 799 56.35 6.04 18.51
C ARG A 799 56.71 7.43 19.00
N ILE A 800 57.38 8.20 18.15
CA ILE A 800 57.82 9.56 18.42
C ILE A 800 56.59 10.47 18.49
N THR A 801 56.41 11.15 19.61
CA THR A 801 55.32 12.12 19.81
C THR A 801 55.80 13.56 19.66
N ARG A 802 57.09 13.79 19.91
CA ARG A 802 57.75 15.09 19.78
C ARG A 802 59.24 14.91 19.58
N LEU A 803 59.81 15.74 18.72
CA LEU A 803 61.25 15.93 18.56
C LEU A 803 61.55 17.42 18.72
N ASP A 804 62.45 17.76 19.63
CA ASP A 804 62.98 19.11 19.75
C ASP A 804 64.43 19.10 19.23
N VAL A 805 64.74 19.94 18.23
CA VAL A 805 66.07 20.04 17.62
C VAL A 805 66.92 21.04 18.40
N GLY A 806 68.04 20.59 18.95
CA GLY A 806 69.04 21.41 19.64
C GLY A 806 69.84 22.29 18.70
N ALA A 807 70.52 23.30 19.25
CA ALA A 807 71.38 24.20 18.47
C ALA A 807 72.61 23.50 17.85
N ASP A 808 72.99 22.35 18.40
CA ASP A 808 74.04 21.44 17.93
C ASP A 808 73.50 20.30 17.03
N PHE A 809 72.23 20.39 16.63
CA PHE A 809 71.49 19.38 15.88
C PHE A 809 71.25 18.06 16.61
N SER A 810 71.43 18.00 17.94
CA SER A 810 70.92 16.88 18.72
C SER A 810 69.39 16.86 18.70
N LEU A 811 68.80 15.69 18.84
CA LEU A 811 67.34 15.53 18.82
C LEU A 811 66.86 15.02 20.18
N ALA A 812 66.20 15.89 20.94
CA ALA A 812 65.48 15.47 22.14
C ALA A 812 64.18 14.78 21.73
N LEU A 813 64.18 13.45 21.82
CA LEU A 813 63.07 12.58 21.49
C LEU A 813 62.17 12.37 22.70
N LYS A 814 60.87 12.59 22.51
CA LYS A 814 59.82 12.12 23.41
C LYS A 814 58.89 11.20 22.65
N GLY A 815 58.73 9.98 23.15
CA GLY A 815 57.86 9.00 22.53
C GLY A 815 57.07 8.20 23.54
N VAL A 816 56.17 7.38 23.01
CA VAL A 816 55.36 6.44 23.79
C VAL A 816 55.59 5.04 23.28
N SER A 817 55.46 4.06 24.17
CA SER A 817 55.47 2.66 23.78
C SER A 817 54.31 2.39 22.84
N GLU A 818 54.58 1.64 21.78
CA GLU A 818 53.57 1.28 20.79
C GLU A 818 53.71 -0.19 20.39
N THR A 819 52.59 -0.82 20.00
CA THR A 819 52.58 -2.16 19.41
C THR A 819 51.57 -2.21 18.28
N ALA A 820 52.01 -2.66 17.09
CA ALA A 820 51.18 -2.71 15.89
C ALA A 820 49.91 -3.57 16.06
N ALA A 821 49.98 -4.65 16.85
CA ALA A 821 48.84 -5.53 17.12
C ALA A 821 47.65 -4.82 17.79
N THR A 822 47.88 -3.71 18.49
CA THR A 822 46.83 -2.92 19.17
C THR A 822 45.85 -2.29 18.20
N TYR A 823 46.30 -2.00 16.97
CA TYR A 823 45.49 -1.37 15.94
C TYR A 823 44.71 -2.38 15.10
N LEU A 824 44.86 -3.68 15.38
CA LEU A 824 44.09 -4.78 14.81
C LEU A 824 43.07 -5.26 15.85
N SER A 825 41.77 -5.11 15.55
CA SER A 825 40.70 -5.56 16.44
C SER A 825 39.63 -6.31 15.65
N THR A 826 39.26 -7.50 16.13
CA THR A 826 38.23 -8.38 15.56
C THR A 826 37.01 -8.50 16.47
N VAL A 827 36.93 -7.70 17.54
CA VAL A 827 35.81 -7.70 18.50
C VAL A 827 34.50 -7.37 17.77
N ALA A 828 33.43 -8.05 18.14
CA ALA A 828 32.07 -7.84 17.65
C ALA A 828 31.28 -6.97 18.63
N ALA A 829 30.28 -6.24 18.12
CA ALA A 829 29.39 -5.44 18.95
C ALA A 829 28.65 -6.27 20.00
N ASP A 830 28.32 -5.63 21.13
CA ASP A 830 27.38 -6.21 22.07
C ASP A 830 25.95 -6.10 21.50
N GLY A 831 25.13 -7.14 21.70
CA GLY A 831 23.75 -7.18 21.19
C GLY A 831 22.84 -6.14 21.85
N GLY A 832 22.07 -5.42 21.04
CA GLY A 832 21.05 -4.44 21.48
C GLY A 832 19.64 -4.84 21.07
N SER A 833 18.63 -4.22 21.70
CA SER A 833 17.25 -4.33 21.22
C SER A 833 17.12 -3.57 19.90
N GLY A 834 16.87 -4.29 18.80
CA GLY A 834 16.66 -3.66 17.49
C GLY A 834 15.48 -2.70 17.51
N LEU A 835 15.62 -1.55 16.85
CA LEU A 835 14.49 -0.67 16.57
C LEU A 835 13.58 -1.39 15.58
N PRO A 836 12.25 -1.50 15.82
CA PRO A 836 11.35 -2.02 14.80
C PRO A 836 11.44 -1.11 13.57
N PRO A 837 11.63 -1.66 12.36
CA PRO A 837 11.73 -0.86 11.14
C PRO A 837 10.44 -0.07 10.96
N GLN A 838 10.59 1.25 10.74
CA GLN A 838 9.45 2.09 10.39
C GLN A 838 9.09 1.82 8.92
N VAL A 839 7.82 1.50 8.68
CA VAL A 839 7.29 1.35 7.32
C VAL A 839 6.34 2.51 7.02
N ILE A 840 6.40 3.00 5.79
CA ILE A 840 5.45 4.01 5.32
C ILE A 840 4.09 3.31 5.15
N GLY A 841 3.06 3.85 5.80
CA GLY A 841 1.69 3.34 5.70
C GLY A 841 1.14 3.48 4.29
N ALA A 842 0.58 2.41 3.76
CA ALA A 842 0.05 2.34 2.40
C ALA A 842 -1.31 3.03 2.27
N GLU A 843 -1.65 3.50 1.06
CA GLU A 843 -3.05 3.69 0.69
C GLU A 843 -3.74 2.32 0.66
N ALA A 844 -4.32 1.90 1.78
CA ALA A 844 -5.15 0.71 1.79
C ALA A 844 -6.50 1.08 1.16
N ALA A 845 -6.75 0.59 -0.05
CA ALA A 845 -8.07 0.70 -0.66
C ALA A 845 -9.13 0.18 0.32
N THR A 846 -10.24 0.89 0.42
CA THR A 846 -11.31 0.53 1.34
C THR A 846 -12.43 -0.17 0.59
N ARG A 847 -12.93 -1.26 1.18
CA ARG A 847 -14.16 -1.93 0.78
C ARG A 847 -15.30 -1.44 1.66
N LEU A 848 -16.40 -1.00 1.04
CA LEU A 848 -17.67 -0.80 1.72
C LEU A 848 -18.50 -2.09 1.62
N ILE A 849 -18.97 -2.59 2.75
CA ILE A 849 -19.94 -3.68 2.83
C ILE A 849 -21.22 -3.09 3.43
N LEU A 850 -22.26 -2.94 2.62
CA LEU A 850 -23.50 -2.28 3.00
C LEU A 850 -24.69 -3.26 2.83
N PRO A 851 -24.84 -4.30 3.66
CA PRO A 851 -25.89 -5.28 3.47
C PRO A 851 -27.25 -4.74 3.95
N ASP A 852 -28.32 -5.02 3.20
CA ASP A 852 -29.69 -4.79 3.68
C ASP A 852 -30.09 -5.98 4.56
N LEU A 853 -30.02 -5.80 5.88
CA LEU A 853 -30.20 -6.85 6.88
C LEU A 853 -31.47 -6.63 7.73
N PRO A 854 -32.06 -7.72 8.26
CA PRO A 854 -32.92 -7.64 9.44
C PRO A 854 -32.18 -7.07 10.67
N LEU A 855 -32.90 -6.81 11.76
CA LEU A 855 -32.27 -6.39 13.02
C LEU A 855 -31.29 -7.45 13.55
N LEU A 856 -30.04 -7.05 13.80
CA LEU A 856 -29.03 -7.90 14.42
C LEU A 856 -29.23 -7.98 15.94
N ARG A 857 -29.59 -6.87 16.57
CA ARG A 857 -29.91 -6.79 18.00
C ARG A 857 -31.21 -6.05 18.21
N ASP A 858 -31.94 -6.44 19.25
CA ASP A 858 -33.22 -5.83 19.60
C ASP A 858 -33.09 -4.33 19.90
N VAL A 859 -31.94 -3.90 20.46
CA VAL A 859 -31.62 -2.49 20.74
C VAL A 859 -31.44 -1.64 19.48
N ASP A 860 -31.23 -2.27 18.32
CA ASP A 860 -31.03 -1.55 17.07
C ASP A 860 -32.37 -1.06 16.48
N ASP A 861 -33.52 -1.51 16.99
CA ASP A 861 -34.85 -1.06 16.55
C ASP A 861 -35.02 0.45 16.73
N ALA A 862 -35.50 1.12 15.68
CA ALA A 862 -35.71 2.56 15.67
C ALA A 862 -37.12 2.97 16.14
N GLY A 863 -37.93 2.05 16.69
CA GLY A 863 -39.26 2.35 17.21
C GLY A 863 -40.24 2.91 16.17
N GLY A 864 -40.05 2.59 14.89
CA GLY A 864 -40.84 3.12 13.78
C GLY A 864 -40.52 4.56 13.36
N ALA A 865 -39.51 5.21 13.95
CA ALA A 865 -39.08 6.56 13.55
C ALA A 865 -38.16 6.58 12.31
N GLY A 866 -37.64 5.41 11.90
CA GLY A 866 -36.73 5.24 10.79
C GLY A 866 -36.45 3.75 10.55
N SER A 867 -35.58 3.45 9.59
CA SER A 867 -35.09 2.11 9.31
C SER A 867 -33.60 2.03 9.65
N ARG A 868 -33.18 0.92 10.28
CA ARG A 868 -31.80 0.63 10.62
C ARG A 868 -31.06 0.09 9.39
N ALA A 869 -29.94 0.72 9.06
CA ALA A 869 -28.98 0.18 8.11
C ALA A 869 -27.67 -0.15 8.82
N TYR A 870 -27.04 -1.25 8.41
CA TYR A 870 -25.75 -1.71 8.90
C TYR A 870 -24.71 -1.49 7.82
N TYR A 871 -23.52 -1.04 8.21
CA TYR A 871 -22.39 -0.95 7.31
C TYR A 871 -21.13 -1.46 8.00
N LEU A 872 -20.28 -2.07 7.20
CA LEU A 872 -18.95 -2.49 7.60
C LEU A 872 -17.96 -1.95 6.58
N MET A 873 -16.74 -1.71 7.03
CA MET A 873 -15.66 -1.29 6.15
C MET A 873 -14.39 -2.05 6.51
N ALA A 874 -13.59 -2.33 5.50
CA ALA A 874 -12.35 -3.05 5.68
C ALA A 874 -11.33 -2.70 4.60
N GLY A 875 -10.08 -3.03 4.85
CA GLY A 875 -9.05 -3.09 3.83
C GLY A 875 -9.17 -4.35 2.97
N PHE A 876 -8.18 -4.53 2.09
CA PHE A 876 -8.01 -5.74 1.27
C PHE A 876 -6.82 -6.58 1.74
N GLY A 877 -6.64 -6.74 3.06
CA GLY A 877 -5.60 -7.60 3.64
C GLY A 877 -4.20 -6.97 3.76
N SER A 878 -4.05 -5.69 3.42
CA SER A 878 -2.81 -4.95 3.75
C SER A 878 -2.81 -4.57 5.24
N PRO A 879 -1.69 -4.76 5.96
CA PRO A 879 -1.63 -4.42 7.38
C PRO A 879 -1.81 -2.91 7.58
N GLY A 880 -2.50 -2.54 8.67
CA GLY A 880 -2.60 -1.15 9.10
C GLY A 880 -3.67 -0.31 8.38
N TRP A 881 -4.79 -0.90 7.98
CA TRP A 881 -5.93 -0.12 7.47
C TRP A 881 -6.38 0.89 8.55
N PRO A 882 -6.33 2.21 8.29
CA PRO A 882 -6.48 3.23 9.32
C PRO A 882 -7.94 3.53 9.70
N GLY A 883 -8.91 2.91 9.02
CA GLY A 883 -10.32 3.27 9.07
C GLY A 883 -10.77 4.08 7.86
N ALA A 884 -12.08 4.37 7.80
CA ALA A 884 -12.68 5.11 6.69
C ALA A 884 -13.92 5.90 7.11
N ALA A 885 -14.26 6.93 6.31
CA ALA A 885 -15.48 7.70 6.43
C ALA A 885 -16.53 7.26 5.40
N LEU A 886 -17.78 7.11 5.84
CA LEU A 886 -18.93 6.82 4.97
C LEU A 886 -19.54 8.11 4.46
N TYR A 887 -19.67 8.23 3.14
CA TYR A 887 -20.39 9.30 2.49
C TYR A 887 -21.60 8.76 1.75
N ARG A 888 -22.66 9.56 1.72
CA ARG A 888 -23.92 9.26 1.03
C ARG A 888 -24.33 10.44 0.15
N SER A 889 -24.88 10.16 -1.02
CA SER A 889 -25.49 11.15 -1.91
C SER A 889 -26.86 10.69 -2.42
N ALA A 890 -27.76 11.65 -2.60
CA ALA A 890 -29.07 11.43 -3.21
C ALA A 890 -29.06 11.63 -4.74
N ASP A 891 -28.12 12.43 -5.27
CA ASP A 891 -28.05 12.82 -6.67
C ASP A 891 -26.70 12.47 -7.34
N GLY A 892 -25.77 11.86 -6.59
CA GLY A 892 -24.42 11.50 -7.06
C GLY A 892 -23.42 12.66 -7.07
N SER A 893 -23.86 13.90 -6.83
CA SER A 893 -23.05 15.11 -6.90
C SER A 893 -22.84 15.78 -5.53
N ALA A 894 -23.87 15.80 -4.68
CA ALA A 894 -23.83 16.34 -3.35
C ALA A 894 -23.64 15.23 -2.32
N TRP A 895 -22.48 15.19 -1.69
CA TRP A 895 -22.09 14.12 -0.77
C TRP A 895 -22.09 14.61 0.69
N ALA A 896 -22.70 13.81 1.57
CA ALA A 896 -22.72 14.04 3.01
C ALA A 896 -22.00 12.90 3.73
N GLN A 897 -21.10 13.23 4.65
CA GLN A 897 -20.54 12.22 5.56
C GLN A 897 -21.63 11.79 6.54
N VAL A 898 -21.95 10.50 6.58
CA VAL A 898 -23.03 9.92 7.39
C VAL A 898 -22.54 8.91 8.42
N GLY A 899 -21.25 8.54 8.37
CA GLY A 899 -20.66 7.57 9.29
C GLY A 899 -19.15 7.51 9.18
N ARG A 900 -18.55 6.68 10.01
CA ARG A 900 -17.14 6.26 9.95
C ARG A 900 -17.01 4.84 10.53
N ALA A 901 -15.93 4.16 10.18
CA ALA A 901 -15.51 2.90 10.78
C ALA A 901 -14.03 3.03 11.17
N LEU A 902 -13.70 2.66 12.41
CA LEU A 902 -12.33 2.68 12.94
C LEU A 902 -11.75 1.27 13.15
N SER A 903 -12.61 0.25 13.14
CA SER A 903 -12.22 -1.16 13.22
C SER A 903 -12.40 -1.83 11.87
N GLU A 904 -11.46 -2.71 11.51
CA GLU A 904 -11.44 -3.44 10.24
C GLU A 904 -12.33 -4.67 10.30
N ALA A 905 -13.38 -4.71 9.48
CA ALA A 905 -14.26 -5.87 9.40
C ALA A 905 -13.55 -7.10 8.79
N ALA A 906 -13.72 -8.26 9.42
CA ALA A 906 -13.21 -9.53 8.89
C ALA A 906 -14.13 -10.05 7.76
N TRP A 907 -13.60 -10.23 6.56
CA TRP A 907 -14.37 -10.63 5.38
C TRP A 907 -13.57 -11.50 4.40
N GLY A 908 -14.29 -12.19 3.52
CA GLY A 908 -13.74 -13.09 2.51
C GLY A 908 -14.78 -13.54 1.49
N ALA A 909 -14.53 -14.67 0.84
CA ALA A 909 -15.43 -15.30 -0.12
C ALA A 909 -15.64 -16.79 0.17
N THR A 910 -16.83 -17.31 -0.16
CA THR A 910 -17.15 -18.73 -0.05
C THR A 910 -16.43 -19.54 -1.13
N ALA A 911 -15.82 -20.67 -0.77
CA ALA A 911 -15.11 -21.56 -1.69
C ALA A 911 -16.04 -22.62 -2.33
N ASN A 912 -17.14 -22.95 -1.65
CA ASN A 912 -18.16 -23.88 -2.10
C ASN A 912 -19.56 -23.30 -1.91
N ALA A 913 -20.51 -23.83 -2.68
CA ALA A 913 -21.93 -23.62 -2.42
C ALA A 913 -22.31 -24.23 -1.07
N LEU A 914 -23.07 -23.49 -0.26
CA LEU A 914 -23.65 -24.00 0.97
C LEU A 914 -24.97 -24.71 0.65
N GLY A 915 -25.06 -25.99 1.00
CA GLY A 915 -26.26 -26.78 0.73
C GLY A 915 -27.49 -26.28 1.51
N SER A 916 -28.67 -26.62 1.01
CA SER A 916 -29.94 -26.46 1.72
C SER A 916 -29.90 -27.24 3.03
N PRO A 917 -30.22 -26.63 4.18
CA PRO A 917 -30.22 -27.34 5.45
C PRO A 917 -31.43 -28.29 5.53
N PRO A 918 -31.32 -29.45 6.21
CA PRO A 918 -32.47 -30.30 6.49
C PRO A 918 -33.59 -29.55 7.23
N SER A 919 -33.22 -28.59 8.08
CA SER A 919 -34.14 -27.64 8.70
C SER A 919 -33.39 -26.37 9.10
N PRO A 920 -33.94 -25.16 8.85
CA PRO A 920 -33.34 -23.91 9.31
C PRO A 920 -33.49 -23.67 10.82
N PHE A 921 -34.20 -24.56 11.53
CA PHE A 921 -34.47 -24.43 12.97
C PHE A 921 -33.66 -25.39 13.85
N GLY A 922 -32.76 -26.18 13.24
CA GLY A 922 -31.82 -27.05 13.96
C GLY A 922 -30.37 -26.66 13.67
N THR A 923 -29.44 -27.36 14.33
CA THR A 923 -28.02 -27.30 13.94
C THR A 923 -27.82 -28.15 12.70
N ASP A 924 -27.26 -27.54 11.66
CA ASP A 924 -26.86 -28.18 10.42
C ASP A 924 -25.48 -28.81 10.62
N GLU A 925 -25.49 -30.12 10.86
CA GLU A 925 -24.28 -30.96 11.00
C GLU A 925 -23.91 -31.63 9.66
N GLU A 926 -24.74 -31.51 8.63
CA GLU A 926 -24.56 -32.17 7.33
C GLU A 926 -23.78 -31.29 6.35
N ASN A 927 -24.14 -30.01 6.26
CA ASN A 927 -23.47 -29.07 5.37
C ASN A 927 -22.26 -28.40 6.04
N GLY A 928 -21.22 -28.15 5.25
CA GLY A 928 -20.05 -27.38 5.66
C GLY A 928 -19.78 -26.22 4.70
N LEU A 929 -19.24 -25.14 5.24
CA LEU A 929 -18.84 -23.97 4.47
C LEU A 929 -17.32 -23.80 4.52
N THR A 930 -16.66 -23.79 3.38
CA THR A 930 -15.25 -23.41 3.29
C THR A 930 -15.17 -21.97 2.81
N VAL A 931 -14.36 -21.15 3.48
CA VAL A 931 -14.17 -19.73 3.17
C VAL A 931 -12.70 -19.40 2.98
N PHE A 932 -12.43 -18.43 2.12
CA PHE A 932 -11.13 -17.79 2.01
C PHE A 932 -11.24 -16.34 2.43
N MET A 933 -10.55 -16.01 3.52
CA MET A 933 -10.59 -14.69 4.10
C MET A 933 -9.63 -13.76 3.38
N THR A 934 -10.08 -12.54 3.11
CA THR A 934 -9.23 -11.44 2.62
C THR A 934 -8.52 -10.76 3.78
N THR A 935 -9.21 -10.57 4.91
CA THR A 935 -8.66 -10.02 6.16
C THR A 935 -9.40 -10.60 7.36
N GLY A 936 -8.74 -10.62 8.53
CA GLY A 936 -9.31 -11.12 9.79
C GLY A 936 -9.57 -12.63 9.83
N GLY A 937 -8.86 -13.44 9.03
CA GLY A 937 -9.01 -14.90 9.04
C GLY A 937 -8.49 -15.57 10.32
N ASP A 938 -7.54 -14.93 11.00
CA ASP A 938 -7.04 -15.28 12.34
C ASP A 938 -8.10 -15.14 13.44
N ARG A 939 -9.21 -14.44 13.17
CA ARG A 939 -10.36 -14.28 14.08
C ARG A 939 -11.37 -15.42 13.96
N LEU A 940 -11.21 -16.34 13.01
CA LEU A 940 -12.07 -17.52 12.91
C LEU A 940 -11.62 -18.57 13.92
N GLU A 941 -12.38 -18.73 15.00
CA GLU A 941 -12.08 -19.70 16.06
C GLU A 941 -13.25 -20.63 16.37
N SER A 942 -12.94 -21.84 16.86
CA SER A 942 -13.96 -22.79 17.29
C SER A 942 -14.55 -22.38 18.64
N VAL A 943 -15.85 -22.56 18.81
CA VAL A 943 -16.57 -22.23 20.05
C VAL A 943 -17.30 -23.45 20.60
N THR A 944 -17.65 -23.43 21.89
CA THR A 944 -18.49 -24.48 22.46
C THR A 944 -19.92 -24.40 21.93
N GLN A 945 -20.67 -25.51 21.96
CA GLN A 945 -22.09 -25.51 21.60
C GLN A 945 -22.89 -24.48 22.41
N GLU A 946 -22.55 -24.29 23.69
CA GLU A 946 -23.19 -23.30 24.55
C GLU A 946 -22.92 -21.87 24.09
N ALA A 947 -21.66 -21.53 23.79
CA ALA A 947 -21.29 -20.23 23.26
C ALA A 947 -21.96 -19.95 21.90
N LEU A 948 -22.04 -20.95 21.02
CA LEU A 948 -22.75 -20.85 19.74
C LEU A 948 -24.23 -20.47 19.93
N VAL A 949 -24.94 -21.19 20.81
CA VAL A 949 -26.36 -20.90 21.08
C VAL A 949 -26.55 -19.53 21.75
N ASN A 950 -25.56 -19.06 22.50
CA ASN A 950 -25.52 -17.72 23.11
C ASN A 950 -25.12 -16.59 22.15
N GLY A 951 -24.96 -16.86 20.84
CA GLY A 951 -24.75 -15.82 19.83
C GLY A 951 -23.32 -15.70 19.31
N ALA A 952 -22.37 -16.55 19.76
CA ALA A 952 -21.00 -16.52 19.26
C ALA A 952 -20.92 -16.89 17.75
N ASN A 953 -19.83 -16.47 17.10
CA ASN A 953 -19.50 -16.80 15.72
C ASN A 953 -20.59 -16.47 14.69
N ALA A 954 -21.29 -15.34 14.87
CA ALA A 954 -22.23 -14.86 13.86
C ALA A 954 -21.50 -14.39 12.60
N ALA A 955 -21.98 -14.79 11.42
CA ALA A 955 -21.45 -14.39 10.14
C ALA A 955 -22.57 -14.16 9.13
N LEU A 956 -22.29 -13.32 8.14
CA LEU A 956 -23.15 -13.04 6.99
C LEU A 956 -22.59 -13.73 5.75
N ILE A 957 -23.47 -14.42 5.02
CA ILE A 957 -23.26 -14.81 3.63
C ILE A 957 -24.18 -13.92 2.79
N LEU A 958 -23.60 -13.15 1.87
CA LEU A 958 -24.36 -12.28 0.97
C LEU A 958 -24.27 -12.82 -0.46
N LYS A 959 -25.41 -13.28 -0.98
CA LYS A 959 -25.53 -13.80 -2.34
C LYS A 959 -25.36 -12.68 -3.36
N ALA A 960 -25.04 -13.05 -4.60
CA ALA A 960 -24.86 -12.10 -5.70
C ALA A 960 -26.11 -11.24 -6.00
N ASN A 961 -27.31 -11.74 -5.67
CA ASN A 961 -28.57 -11.02 -5.82
C ASN A 961 -28.91 -10.07 -4.63
N GLY A 962 -28.03 -9.98 -3.62
CA GLY A 962 -28.23 -9.15 -2.43
C GLY A 962 -29.10 -9.78 -1.33
N GLU A 963 -29.41 -11.08 -1.44
CA GLU A 963 -30.05 -11.84 -0.36
C GLU A 963 -29.03 -12.22 0.73
N PRO A 964 -29.32 -11.89 2.01
CA PRO A 964 -28.43 -12.17 3.13
C PRO A 964 -28.88 -13.44 3.86
N GLU A 965 -27.93 -14.32 4.17
CA GLU A 965 -28.12 -15.33 5.20
C GLU A 965 -27.20 -15.02 6.39
N ILE A 966 -27.78 -14.90 7.59
CA ILE A 966 -27.00 -14.85 8.83
C ILE A 966 -26.87 -16.27 9.36
N ILE A 967 -25.64 -16.72 9.51
CA ILE A 967 -25.29 -18.02 10.07
C ILE A 967 -24.50 -17.87 11.37
N GLN A 968 -24.38 -18.95 12.12
CA GLN A 968 -23.36 -19.10 13.16
C GLN A 968 -22.63 -20.43 12.95
N PHE A 969 -21.36 -20.54 13.35
CA PHE A 969 -20.56 -21.75 13.17
C PHE A 969 -19.83 -22.18 14.45
N ARG A 970 -19.76 -23.49 14.69
CA ARG A 970 -19.15 -24.05 15.90
C ARG A 970 -17.69 -24.39 15.71
N ASP A 971 -17.40 -25.15 14.66
CA ASP A 971 -16.11 -25.79 14.46
C ASP A 971 -15.38 -25.11 13.29
N VAL A 972 -14.12 -24.75 13.50
CA VAL A 972 -13.23 -24.11 12.50
C VAL A 972 -11.98 -24.95 12.32
N THR A 973 -11.68 -25.30 11.07
CA THR A 973 -10.43 -25.98 10.68
C THR A 973 -9.71 -25.16 9.62
N LEU A 974 -8.51 -24.68 9.93
CA LEU A 974 -7.62 -24.05 8.94
C LEU A 974 -6.98 -25.13 8.05
N ASN A 975 -7.17 -25.01 6.74
CA ASN A 975 -6.66 -25.93 5.75
C ASN A 975 -5.27 -25.49 5.24
N PRO A 976 -4.45 -26.42 4.71
CA PRO A 976 -3.11 -26.10 4.20
C PRO A 976 -3.10 -25.10 3.03
N ASP A 977 -4.21 -24.96 2.30
CA ASP A 977 -4.37 -24.03 1.19
C ASP A 977 -4.75 -22.60 1.64
N GLY A 978 -4.84 -22.35 2.95
CA GLY A 978 -5.22 -21.07 3.54
C GLY A 978 -6.74 -20.86 3.68
N SER A 979 -7.59 -21.82 3.29
CA SER A 979 -9.03 -21.74 3.59
C SER A 979 -9.35 -22.14 5.01
N SER A 980 -10.50 -21.70 5.52
CA SER A 980 -11.08 -22.20 6.76
C SER A 980 -12.37 -22.96 6.46
N SER A 981 -12.47 -24.20 6.94
CA SER A 981 -13.70 -24.99 6.89
C SER A 981 -14.50 -24.81 8.18
N LEU A 982 -15.77 -24.44 8.02
CA LEU A 982 -16.74 -24.14 9.07
C LEU A 982 -17.79 -25.25 9.13
N ARG A 983 -18.08 -25.78 10.32
CA ARG A 983 -19.09 -26.83 10.56
C ARG A 983 -19.94 -26.55 11.81
N GLY A 984 -21.01 -27.35 11.97
CA GLY A 984 -21.97 -27.20 13.08
C GLY A 984 -22.71 -25.87 12.98
N LEU A 985 -23.43 -25.68 11.87
CA LEU A 985 -23.95 -24.37 11.49
C LEU A 985 -25.35 -24.12 12.09
N LEU A 986 -25.59 -22.96 12.68
CA LEU A 986 -26.95 -22.47 12.89
C LEU A 986 -27.33 -21.56 11.72
N ARG A 987 -28.32 -21.98 10.93
CA ARG A 987 -28.71 -21.33 9.67
C ARG A 987 -29.83 -20.33 9.88
N GLY A 988 -30.04 -19.42 8.91
CA GLY A 988 -31.24 -18.59 8.84
C GLY A 988 -31.52 -17.69 10.06
N ARG A 989 -30.49 -17.22 10.77
CA ARG A 989 -30.65 -16.47 12.03
C ARG A 989 -31.31 -15.11 11.78
N ARG A 990 -31.96 -14.58 12.82
CA ARG A 990 -32.63 -13.26 12.77
C ARG A 990 -33.60 -13.10 11.58
N GLY A 991 -34.31 -14.18 11.22
CA GLY A 991 -35.36 -14.16 10.20
C GLY A 991 -34.86 -14.32 8.76
N THR A 992 -33.58 -14.63 8.55
CA THR A 992 -33.03 -14.92 7.22
C THR A 992 -33.24 -16.37 6.78
N ASP A 993 -34.10 -17.13 7.46
CA ASP A 993 -34.39 -18.54 7.14
C ASP A 993 -35.03 -18.74 5.77
N ILE A 994 -35.59 -17.69 5.17
CA ILE A 994 -36.10 -17.72 3.79
C ILE A 994 -35.00 -17.64 2.73
N PHE A 995 -33.75 -17.37 3.13
CA PHE A 995 -32.61 -17.19 2.24
C PHE A 995 -31.62 -18.35 2.29
N VAL A 996 -31.92 -19.45 2.99
CA VAL A 996 -30.99 -20.58 3.24
C VAL A 996 -30.68 -21.43 1.99
N ASP A 997 -31.47 -21.27 0.93
CA ASP A 997 -31.36 -22.04 -0.30
C ASP A 997 -30.67 -21.24 -1.42
N GLY A 998 -30.05 -21.94 -2.37
CA GLY A 998 -29.52 -21.32 -3.59
C GLY A 998 -28.19 -20.59 -3.43
N HIS A 999 -27.41 -20.91 -2.39
CA HIS A 999 -26.05 -20.41 -2.25
C HIS A 999 -25.10 -20.95 -3.33
N ALA A 1000 -24.18 -20.11 -3.77
CA ALA A 1000 -23.11 -20.45 -4.69
C ALA A 1000 -21.72 -20.24 -4.07
N ALA A 1001 -20.69 -20.76 -4.74
CA ALA A 1001 -19.31 -20.38 -4.43
C ALA A 1001 -19.02 -18.96 -4.95
N GLY A 1002 -18.08 -18.26 -4.31
CA GLY A 1002 -17.72 -16.87 -4.64
C GLY A 1002 -18.62 -15.82 -3.99
N GLU A 1003 -19.51 -16.20 -3.08
CA GLU A 1003 -20.36 -15.27 -2.33
C GLU A 1003 -19.58 -14.57 -1.23
N LEU A 1004 -20.00 -13.35 -0.87
CA LEU A 1004 -19.32 -12.57 0.16
C LEU A 1004 -19.59 -13.20 1.53
N PHE A 1005 -18.52 -13.50 2.26
CA PHE A 1005 -18.57 -13.91 3.67
C PHE A 1005 -18.05 -12.79 4.57
N VAL A 1006 -18.72 -12.51 5.68
CA VAL A 1006 -18.35 -11.46 6.63
C VAL A 1006 -18.59 -11.96 8.05
N LEU A 1007 -17.60 -11.83 8.93
CA LEU A 1007 -17.80 -12.08 10.36
C LEU A 1007 -18.54 -10.88 10.96
N LEU A 1008 -19.63 -11.13 11.69
CA LEU A 1008 -20.46 -10.09 12.30
C LEU A 1008 -20.01 -9.83 13.74
N ASP A 1009 -18.82 -9.25 13.89
CA ASP A 1009 -18.30 -8.82 15.18
C ASP A 1009 -18.96 -7.49 15.61
N PRO A 1010 -19.50 -7.39 16.84
CA PRO A 1010 -20.10 -6.15 17.34
C PRO A 1010 -19.19 -4.90 17.27
N ASP A 1011 -17.87 -5.07 17.32
CA ASP A 1011 -16.92 -3.95 17.26
C ASP A 1011 -16.69 -3.43 15.83
N ASP A 1012 -17.02 -4.25 14.81
CA ASP A 1012 -16.84 -3.92 13.39
C ASP A 1012 -18.15 -3.48 12.70
N VAL A 1013 -19.29 -3.86 13.28
CA VAL A 1013 -20.62 -3.58 12.71
C VAL A 1013 -21.10 -2.21 13.15
N GLU A 1014 -21.04 -1.26 12.23
CA GLU A 1014 -21.54 0.09 12.43
C GLU A 1014 -23.00 0.23 11.99
N THR A 1015 -23.71 1.21 12.56
CA THR A 1015 -25.13 1.42 12.25
C THR A 1015 -25.44 2.88 11.91
N LEU A 1016 -26.46 3.06 11.07
CA LEU A 1016 -27.06 4.38 10.83
C LEU A 1016 -28.58 4.26 10.71
N VAL A 1017 -29.29 5.36 10.94
CA VAL A 1017 -30.73 5.44 10.75
C VAL A 1017 -31.04 6.09 9.40
N VAL A 1018 -31.75 5.37 8.54
CA VAL A 1018 -32.27 5.82 7.26
C VAL A 1018 -33.71 6.31 7.44
N SER A 1019 -34.07 7.40 6.77
CA SER A 1019 -35.44 7.91 6.76
C SER A 1019 -36.38 6.92 6.06
N LEU A 1020 -37.60 6.75 6.58
CA LEU A 1020 -38.62 5.89 5.95
C LEU A 1020 -38.93 6.30 4.50
N GLY A 1021 -38.85 7.60 4.19
CA GLY A 1021 -39.04 8.10 2.82
C GLY A 1021 -37.92 7.74 1.84
N ASP A 1022 -36.79 7.23 2.33
CA ASP A 1022 -35.68 6.76 1.50
C ASP A 1022 -35.78 5.26 1.17
N LEU A 1023 -36.74 4.54 1.76
CA LEU A 1023 -36.92 3.11 1.51
C LEU A 1023 -37.24 2.85 0.04
N GLY A 1024 -36.54 1.87 -0.55
CA GLY A 1024 -36.65 1.51 -1.96
C GLY A 1024 -35.99 2.50 -2.95
N LEU A 1025 -35.51 3.65 -2.49
CA LEU A 1025 -34.83 4.62 -3.36
C LEU A 1025 -33.34 4.31 -3.47
N ALA A 1026 -32.81 4.34 -4.69
CA ALA A 1026 -31.38 4.22 -4.93
C ALA A 1026 -30.63 5.41 -4.33
N ARG A 1027 -29.53 5.13 -3.62
CA ARG A 1027 -28.63 6.13 -3.03
C ARG A 1027 -27.19 5.75 -3.35
N SER A 1028 -26.35 6.76 -3.57
CA SER A 1028 -24.93 6.57 -3.83
C SER A 1028 -24.15 6.63 -2.52
N TRP A 1029 -23.15 5.76 -2.38
CA TRP A 1029 -22.34 5.60 -1.18
C TRP A 1029 -20.86 5.51 -1.54
N ARG A 1030 -20.00 6.09 -0.71
CA ARG A 1030 -18.54 5.98 -0.81
C ARG A 1030 -17.96 5.71 0.57
N ALA A 1031 -17.06 4.74 0.66
CA ALA A 1031 -16.18 4.60 1.81
C ALA A 1031 -14.81 5.18 1.43
N VAL A 1032 -14.46 6.30 2.06
CA VAL A 1032 -13.20 7.01 1.80
C VAL A 1032 -12.24 6.64 2.92
N GLY A 1033 -11.19 5.90 2.57
CA GLY A 1033 -10.12 5.52 3.51
C GLY A 1033 -9.45 6.77 4.07
N PHE A 1034 -9.05 6.73 5.35
CA PHE A 1034 -8.29 7.85 5.89
C PHE A 1034 -6.93 7.95 5.19
N GLY A 1035 -6.61 9.15 4.69
CA GLY A 1035 -5.41 9.40 3.90
C GLY A 1035 -5.59 9.25 2.38
N THR A 1036 -6.74 8.77 1.88
CA THR A 1036 -7.04 8.66 0.45
C THR A 1036 -7.90 9.83 -0.05
N LEU A 1037 -7.86 10.12 -1.35
CA LEU A 1037 -8.72 11.15 -1.95
C LEU A 1037 -10.17 10.69 -2.07
N PHE A 1038 -11.10 11.65 -2.02
CA PHE A 1038 -12.53 11.39 -2.14
C PHE A 1038 -12.90 10.83 -3.52
N GLU A 1039 -12.24 11.29 -4.59
CA GLU A 1039 -12.45 10.80 -5.95
C GLU A 1039 -11.96 9.37 -6.20
N ASP A 1040 -10.96 8.89 -5.43
CA ASP A 1040 -10.45 7.53 -5.57
C ASP A 1040 -11.35 6.46 -4.91
N ALA A 1041 -12.32 6.90 -4.09
CA ALA A 1041 -13.26 5.99 -3.44
C ALA A 1041 -14.36 5.50 -4.40
N GLU A 1042 -14.61 4.19 -4.37
CA GLU A 1042 -15.66 3.57 -5.18
C GLU A 1042 -17.05 4.05 -4.78
N THR A 1043 -17.86 4.35 -5.80
CA THR A 1043 -19.27 4.69 -5.64
C THR A 1043 -20.14 3.45 -5.77
N ILE A 1044 -20.78 3.05 -4.68
CA ILE A 1044 -21.80 2.00 -4.67
C ILE A 1044 -23.18 2.65 -4.76
N VAL A 1045 -24.04 2.20 -5.67
CA VAL A 1045 -25.44 2.62 -5.71
C VAL A 1045 -26.31 1.48 -5.20
N GLN A 1046 -27.04 1.73 -4.11
CA GLN A 1046 -27.85 0.70 -3.47
C GLN A 1046 -29.15 1.29 -2.93
N SER A 1047 -30.22 0.50 -3.01
CA SER A 1047 -31.50 0.77 -2.36
C SER A 1047 -31.61 0.00 -1.04
N HIS A 1048 -32.16 0.66 -0.03
CA HIS A 1048 -32.44 0.03 1.27
C HIS A 1048 -33.92 -0.38 1.30
N SER A 1049 -34.23 -1.67 1.40
CA SER A 1049 -35.62 -2.16 1.34
C SER A 1049 -36.32 -2.23 2.70
N GLY A 1050 -35.60 -1.92 3.79
CA GLY A 1050 -36.14 -1.89 5.14
C GLY A 1050 -36.40 -3.28 5.72
N ARG A 1051 -35.49 -4.24 5.50
CA ARG A 1051 -35.62 -5.61 6.04
C ARG A 1051 -35.66 -5.66 7.57
N ASP A 1052 -35.09 -4.67 8.25
CA ASP A 1052 -35.15 -4.47 9.70
C ASP A 1052 -36.57 -4.21 10.23
N LEU A 1053 -37.44 -3.64 9.39
CA LEU A 1053 -38.84 -3.33 9.70
C LEU A 1053 -39.81 -4.45 9.33
N LYS A 1054 -39.34 -5.49 8.62
CA LYS A 1054 -40.18 -6.59 8.14
C LYS A 1054 -40.33 -7.66 9.20
N PRO A 1055 -41.57 -8.04 9.59
CA PRO A 1055 -41.81 -9.20 10.43
C PRO A 1055 -41.21 -10.46 9.81
N TYR A 1056 -40.71 -11.35 10.66
CA TYR A 1056 -40.19 -12.65 10.22
C TYR A 1056 -41.29 -13.51 9.59
N ALA A 1057 -40.91 -14.33 8.61
CA ALA A 1057 -41.83 -15.20 7.91
C ALA A 1057 -42.53 -16.16 8.89
N PRO A 1058 -43.88 -16.24 8.90
CA PRO A 1058 -44.61 -17.18 9.74
C PRO A 1058 -44.17 -18.64 9.52
N TRP A 1059 -44.35 -19.49 10.52
CA TRP A 1059 -43.88 -20.89 10.51
C TRP A 1059 -45.03 -21.88 10.67
N ASN A 1060 -44.81 -23.16 10.38
CA ASN A 1060 -45.73 -24.29 10.60
C ASN A 1060 -47.09 -24.07 9.95
N VAL A 1061 -47.08 -23.64 8.69
CA VAL A 1061 -48.31 -23.38 7.97
C VAL A 1061 -49.02 -24.71 7.68
N ARG A 1062 -50.32 -24.79 7.98
CA ARG A 1062 -51.15 -25.98 7.80
C ARG A 1062 -52.44 -25.63 7.08
N ALA A 1063 -52.91 -26.53 6.24
CA ALA A 1063 -54.18 -26.44 5.54
C ALA A 1063 -55.05 -27.65 5.92
N VAL A 1064 -56.19 -27.39 6.57
CA VAL A 1064 -57.08 -28.45 7.07
C VAL A 1064 -58.49 -28.22 6.57
N LYS A 1065 -59.14 -29.27 6.06
CA LYS A 1065 -60.55 -29.21 5.68
C LYS A 1065 -61.44 -28.96 6.89
N SER A 1066 -62.43 -28.08 6.73
CA SER A 1066 -63.27 -27.65 7.85
C SER A 1066 -64.69 -27.28 7.40
N GLY A 1067 -65.69 -27.63 8.20
CA GLY A 1067 -67.10 -27.31 7.93
C GLY A 1067 -67.80 -28.22 6.91
N SER A 1068 -69.08 -27.93 6.64
CA SER A 1068 -69.88 -28.54 5.58
C SER A 1068 -70.77 -27.46 4.95
N PRO A 1069 -70.55 -27.07 3.66
CA PRO A 1069 -69.55 -27.59 2.71
C PRO A 1069 -68.08 -27.33 3.12
N GLU A 1070 -67.15 -28.11 2.56
CA GLU A 1070 -65.72 -28.10 2.94
C GLU A 1070 -65.03 -26.76 2.60
N ASN A 1071 -64.66 -26.00 3.64
CA ASN A 1071 -63.71 -24.88 3.57
C ASN A 1071 -62.28 -25.39 3.84
N ILE A 1072 -61.27 -24.58 3.54
CA ILE A 1072 -59.89 -24.85 3.98
C ILE A 1072 -59.54 -23.85 5.09
N THR A 1073 -59.31 -24.35 6.31
CA THR A 1073 -58.75 -23.54 7.41
C THR A 1073 -57.23 -23.57 7.30
N LEU A 1074 -56.66 -22.39 7.10
CA LEU A 1074 -55.22 -22.15 7.13
C LEU A 1074 -54.82 -21.72 8.54
N SER A 1075 -53.72 -22.24 9.06
CA SER A 1075 -53.16 -21.85 10.37
C SER A 1075 -51.65 -21.83 10.33
N TRP A 1076 -51.02 -21.02 11.19
CA TRP A 1076 -49.56 -20.88 11.28
C TRP A 1076 -49.13 -20.47 12.70
N VAL A 1077 -47.82 -20.42 12.94
CA VAL A 1077 -47.19 -19.94 14.17
C VAL A 1077 -46.54 -18.59 13.91
N ARG A 1078 -46.90 -17.60 14.73
CA ARG A 1078 -46.31 -16.25 14.70
C ARG A 1078 -44.82 -16.29 15.04
N ARG A 1079 -44.05 -15.44 14.37
CA ARG A 1079 -42.66 -15.12 14.75
C ARG A 1079 -42.55 -13.62 15.00
N THR A 1080 -41.55 -13.21 15.78
CA THR A 1080 -41.31 -11.80 16.10
C THR A 1080 -39.85 -11.44 15.85
N ARG A 1081 -39.62 -10.22 15.38
CA ARG A 1081 -38.28 -9.66 15.13
C ARG A 1081 -37.64 -9.01 16.37
N ILE A 1082 -38.42 -8.75 17.42
CA ILE A 1082 -37.99 -8.14 18.68
C ILE A 1082 -38.43 -9.04 19.83
N GLY A 1083 -37.53 -9.35 20.76
CA GLY A 1083 -37.82 -10.14 21.96
C GLY A 1083 -38.22 -11.59 21.67
N GLY A 1084 -37.73 -12.17 20.57
CA GLY A 1084 -38.17 -13.48 20.06
C GLY A 1084 -37.59 -14.72 20.77
N GLU A 1085 -36.74 -14.53 21.78
CA GLU A 1085 -36.24 -15.63 22.60
C GLU A 1085 -37.35 -16.26 23.43
N LEU A 1086 -37.47 -17.59 23.39
CA LEU A 1086 -38.40 -18.35 24.22
C LEU A 1086 -37.90 -18.38 25.67
N LYS A 1087 -38.50 -17.54 26.53
CA LYS A 1087 -38.06 -17.39 27.94
C LYS A 1087 -38.78 -18.29 28.94
N ASP A 1088 -40.03 -18.64 28.67
CA ASP A 1088 -40.93 -19.29 29.65
C ASP A 1088 -41.47 -20.66 29.20
N GLY A 1089 -41.06 -21.14 28.01
CA GLY A 1089 -41.49 -22.42 27.45
C GLY A 1089 -42.96 -22.49 27.04
N THR A 1090 -43.70 -21.36 27.06
CA THR A 1090 -45.14 -21.32 26.71
C THR A 1090 -45.41 -21.43 25.22
N GLY A 1091 -44.38 -21.27 24.38
CA GLY A 1091 -44.49 -21.30 22.91
C GLY A 1091 -45.04 -20.00 22.29
N THR A 1092 -45.43 -19.02 23.11
CA THR A 1092 -45.90 -17.70 22.65
C THR A 1092 -44.79 -16.66 22.75
N VAL A 1093 -44.38 -16.10 21.60
CA VAL A 1093 -43.44 -14.98 21.56
C VAL A 1093 -44.19 -13.64 21.65
N PRO A 1094 -43.59 -12.59 22.24
CA PRO A 1094 -44.19 -11.24 22.26
C PRO A 1094 -44.54 -10.74 20.86
N LEU A 1095 -45.56 -9.88 20.76
CA LEU A 1095 -45.86 -9.18 19.51
C LEU A 1095 -44.95 -7.95 19.40
N GLY A 1096 -44.04 -7.95 18.41
CA GLY A 1096 -43.15 -6.81 18.13
C GLY A 1096 -43.76 -5.73 17.22
N GLU A 1097 -44.98 -5.94 16.73
CA GLU A 1097 -45.69 -5.02 15.83
C GLU A 1097 -46.85 -4.30 16.55
N ALA A 1098 -47.31 -3.17 16.01
CA ALA A 1098 -48.37 -2.36 16.64
C ALA A 1098 -49.72 -3.11 16.77
N SER A 1099 -49.98 -4.05 15.87
CA SER A 1099 -51.15 -4.93 15.88
C SER A 1099 -50.81 -6.24 15.20
N GLU A 1100 -51.44 -7.33 15.62
CA GLU A 1100 -51.33 -8.63 14.95
C GLU A 1100 -52.24 -8.66 13.71
N ALA A 1101 -51.62 -8.70 12.53
CA ALA A 1101 -52.32 -8.73 11.24
C ALA A 1101 -51.52 -9.54 10.20
N TYR A 1102 -52.25 -10.18 9.29
CA TYR A 1102 -51.74 -11.09 8.29
C TYR A 1102 -52.44 -10.93 6.95
N GLU A 1103 -51.70 -11.19 5.87
CA GLU A 1103 -52.23 -11.44 4.53
C GLU A 1103 -51.78 -12.81 4.04
N VAL A 1104 -52.67 -13.53 3.36
CA VAL A 1104 -52.40 -14.84 2.78
C VAL A 1104 -52.74 -14.81 1.30
N ASP A 1105 -51.73 -14.89 0.44
CA ASP A 1105 -51.94 -15.04 -0.99
C ASP A 1105 -52.17 -16.52 -1.32
N ILE A 1106 -53.25 -16.80 -2.05
CA ILE A 1106 -53.55 -18.09 -2.65
C ILE A 1106 -53.01 -18.06 -4.08
N LEU A 1107 -52.20 -19.05 -4.45
CA LEU A 1107 -51.46 -19.06 -5.71
C LEU A 1107 -52.00 -20.13 -6.67
N ASP A 1108 -51.93 -19.84 -7.97
CA ASP A 1108 -52.19 -20.79 -9.07
C ASP A 1108 -51.03 -21.78 -9.25
N GLY A 1109 -50.69 -22.48 -8.18
CA GLY A 1109 -49.54 -23.38 -8.09
C GLY A 1109 -48.27 -22.75 -7.51
N PRO A 1110 -47.20 -23.55 -7.34
CA PRO A 1110 -45.95 -23.08 -6.74
C PRO A 1110 -45.32 -21.95 -7.57
N GLY A 1111 -45.19 -20.76 -6.96
CA GLY A 1111 -44.68 -19.56 -7.66
C GLY A 1111 -45.63 -19.02 -8.75
N GLY A 1112 -46.88 -19.50 -8.80
CA GLY A 1112 -47.91 -19.05 -9.73
C GLY A 1112 -48.48 -17.66 -9.42
N ALA A 1113 -49.42 -17.20 -10.25
CA ALA A 1113 -50.09 -15.92 -10.04
C ALA A 1113 -50.97 -15.94 -8.77
N VAL A 1114 -51.13 -14.78 -8.13
CA VAL A 1114 -52.05 -14.63 -6.99
C VAL A 1114 -53.48 -14.69 -7.50
N LEU A 1115 -54.21 -15.73 -7.10
CA LEU A 1115 -55.65 -15.87 -7.36
C LEU A 1115 -56.46 -15.02 -6.38
N ARG A 1116 -56.03 -14.97 -5.12
CA ARG A 1116 -56.73 -14.28 -4.04
C ARG A 1116 -55.80 -13.91 -2.90
N THR A 1117 -56.15 -12.84 -2.17
CA THR A 1117 -55.50 -12.48 -0.90
C THR A 1117 -56.53 -12.49 0.22
N LEU A 1118 -56.28 -13.25 1.28
CA LEU A 1118 -57.10 -13.29 2.50
C LEU A 1118 -56.45 -12.44 3.59
N ALA A 1119 -57.22 -11.63 4.31
CA ALA A 1119 -56.74 -10.88 5.47
C ALA A 1119 -57.12 -11.59 6.77
N SER A 1120 -56.26 -11.55 7.79
CA SER A 1120 -56.58 -12.05 9.14
C SER A 1120 -55.92 -11.23 10.24
N THR A 1121 -56.57 -11.15 11.40
CA THR A 1121 -56.06 -10.53 12.64
C THR A 1121 -55.63 -11.57 13.68
N SER A 1122 -55.59 -12.85 13.29
CA SER A 1122 -55.16 -13.97 14.11
C SER A 1122 -54.28 -14.90 13.26
N PRO A 1123 -53.50 -15.83 13.85
CA PRO A 1123 -52.62 -16.72 13.08
C PRO A 1123 -53.38 -17.87 12.38
N SER A 1124 -54.54 -17.56 11.83
CA SER A 1124 -55.40 -18.45 11.05
C SER A 1124 -56.27 -17.66 10.08
N ALA A 1125 -56.60 -18.22 8.93
CA ALA A 1125 -57.56 -17.68 7.97
C ALA A 1125 -58.43 -18.80 7.41
N VAL A 1126 -59.70 -18.50 7.10
CA VAL A 1126 -60.60 -19.46 6.46
C VAL A 1126 -60.73 -19.12 4.98
N TYR A 1127 -60.36 -20.08 4.13
CA TYR A 1127 -60.61 -20.01 2.70
C TYR A 1127 -61.96 -20.67 2.41
N ALA A 1128 -62.98 -19.85 2.17
CA ALA A 1128 -64.35 -20.30 2.07
C ALA A 1128 -64.59 -21.16 0.82
N ASN A 1129 -65.45 -22.17 0.93
CA ASN A 1129 -65.78 -23.09 -0.17
C ASN A 1129 -66.22 -22.36 -1.44
N ALA A 1130 -67.06 -21.32 -1.32
CA ALA A 1130 -67.51 -20.53 -2.47
C ALA A 1130 -66.35 -19.89 -3.23
N ASP A 1131 -65.35 -19.38 -2.50
CA ASP A 1131 -64.16 -18.77 -3.07
C ASP A 1131 -63.24 -19.81 -3.71
N ILE A 1132 -63.09 -20.98 -3.06
CA ILE A 1132 -62.36 -22.12 -3.61
C ILE A 1132 -62.95 -22.57 -4.95
N LEU A 1133 -64.28 -22.63 -5.07
CA LEU A 1133 -64.94 -23.03 -6.31
C LEU A 1133 -64.78 -22.01 -7.43
N VAL A 1134 -64.66 -20.71 -7.11
CA VAL A 1134 -64.37 -19.67 -8.10
C VAL A 1134 -62.95 -19.80 -8.63
N ASP A 1135 -61.99 -20.06 -7.74
CA ASP A 1135 -60.56 -20.03 -8.10
C ASP A 1135 -60.09 -21.36 -8.71
N PHE A 1136 -60.60 -22.50 -8.22
CA PHE A 1136 -60.14 -23.84 -8.60
C PHE A 1136 -61.23 -24.77 -9.16
N GLY A 1137 -62.52 -24.39 -9.10
CA GLY A 1137 -63.64 -25.22 -9.56
C GLY A 1137 -64.02 -26.39 -8.64
N ALA A 1138 -63.10 -26.84 -7.78
CA ALA A 1138 -63.29 -27.86 -6.76
C ALA A 1138 -62.32 -27.63 -5.59
N VAL A 1139 -62.55 -28.28 -4.44
CA VAL A 1139 -61.60 -28.22 -3.31
C VAL A 1139 -60.31 -28.96 -3.71
N PRO A 1140 -59.16 -28.28 -3.81
CA PRO A 1140 -57.94 -28.90 -4.28
C PRO A 1140 -57.34 -29.82 -3.21
N ALA A 1141 -56.65 -30.88 -3.65
CA ALA A 1141 -55.94 -31.80 -2.74
C ALA A 1141 -54.65 -31.17 -2.19
N SER A 1142 -54.05 -30.22 -2.92
CA SER A 1142 -52.90 -29.45 -2.49
C SER A 1142 -53.10 -27.96 -2.79
N LEU A 1143 -52.51 -27.10 -1.97
CA LEU A 1143 -52.69 -25.65 -2.04
C LEU A 1143 -51.35 -24.94 -1.90
N SER A 1144 -51.02 -24.08 -2.85
CA SER A 1144 -49.84 -23.20 -2.78
C SER A 1144 -50.24 -21.84 -2.24
N ILE A 1145 -49.58 -21.40 -1.17
CA ILE A 1145 -49.89 -20.14 -0.49
C ILE A 1145 -48.62 -19.39 -0.10
N ALA A 1146 -48.75 -18.07 0.09
CA ALA A 1146 -47.75 -17.24 0.75
C ALA A 1146 -48.37 -16.46 1.91
N VAL A 1147 -47.89 -16.73 3.13
CA VAL A 1147 -48.37 -16.06 4.36
C VAL A 1147 -47.42 -14.92 4.72
N TYR A 1148 -47.97 -13.74 5.00
CA TYR A 1148 -47.25 -12.55 5.41
C TYR A 1148 -47.80 -12.05 6.75
N GLN A 1149 -46.93 -11.75 7.71
CA GLN A 1149 -47.30 -10.90 8.84
C GLN A 1149 -47.07 -9.43 8.46
N LEU A 1150 -47.96 -8.54 8.87
CA LEU A 1150 -47.93 -7.14 8.49
C LEU A 1150 -47.22 -6.28 9.54
N SER A 1151 -46.42 -5.32 9.06
CA SER A 1151 -45.90 -4.18 9.79
C SER A 1151 -46.71 -2.95 9.45
N ALA A 1152 -47.00 -2.12 10.46
CA ALA A 1152 -47.64 -0.83 10.27
C ALA A 1152 -46.76 0.16 9.45
N VAL A 1153 -45.45 -0.07 9.39
CA VAL A 1153 -44.49 0.81 8.71
C VAL A 1153 -44.07 0.26 7.35
N ALA A 1154 -43.69 -1.02 7.28
CA ALA A 1154 -43.16 -1.63 6.06
C ALA A 1154 -44.23 -2.36 5.21
N GLY A 1155 -45.44 -2.56 5.73
CA GLY A 1155 -46.46 -3.38 5.08
C GLY A 1155 -46.16 -4.87 5.22
N ARG A 1156 -46.18 -5.63 4.11
CA ARG A 1156 -45.92 -7.07 4.12
C ARG A 1156 -44.51 -7.39 4.64
N GLY A 1157 -44.42 -8.28 5.62
CA GLY A 1157 -43.18 -8.86 6.11
C GLY A 1157 -42.58 -9.88 5.15
N PHE A 1158 -41.68 -10.72 5.65
CA PHE A 1158 -41.11 -11.80 4.86
C PHE A 1158 -42.19 -12.86 4.52
N PRO A 1159 -42.27 -13.33 3.26
CA PRO A 1159 -43.21 -14.37 2.88
C PRO A 1159 -42.82 -15.72 3.46
N ARG A 1160 -43.82 -16.48 3.93
CA ARG A 1160 -43.72 -17.94 3.99
C ARG A 1160 -44.47 -18.56 2.82
N ALA A 1161 -43.76 -18.82 1.72
CA ALA A 1161 -44.29 -19.51 0.56
C ALA A 1161 -44.18 -21.03 0.74
N VAL A 1162 -45.31 -21.74 0.66
CA VAL A 1162 -45.37 -23.21 0.83
C VAL A 1162 -46.46 -23.82 -0.03
N THR A 1163 -46.24 -25.07 -0.46
CA THR A 1163 -47.29 -25.92 -1.03
C THR A 1163 -47.64 -26.99 0.00
N LEU A 1164 -48.92 -27.05 0.37
CA LEU A 1164 -49.43 -27.89 1.46
C LEU A 1164 -50.41 -28.92 0.90
N GLU A 1165 -50.34 -30.14 1.41
CA GLU A 1165 -51.45 -31.10 1.27
C GLU A 1165 -52.63 -30.63 2.14
N VAL A 1166 -53.83 -30.69 1.58
CA VAL A 1166 -55.07 -30.28 2.24
C VAL A 1166 -55.65 -31.50 2.97
N THR A 1167 -55.37 -31.59 4.27
CA THR A 1167 -55.72 -32.77 5.11
C THR A 1167 -57.07 -32.67 5.77
#